data_AF-A0A391PNF8-F1
#
_entry.id   AF-A0A391PNF8-F1
#
_cell.length_a   1.000
_cell.length_b   1.000
_cell.length_c   1.000
_cell.angle_alpha   90.00
_cell.angle_beta   90.00
_cell.angle_gamma   90.00
#
_symmetry.space_group_name_H-M   'P 1'
#
loop_
_entity.id
_entity.type
_entity.pdbx_description
1 polymer ?
#
loop_
_entity_poly.entity_id
_entity_poly.type
_entity_poly.pdbx_seq_one_letter_code
_entity_poly.pdbx_strand_id
1 'polypeptide(L)'
;MSQDAFDAYNRSIAEGKDALIAADRWEICDALNIRIHNQNLAEGAPIVPAARGHHIAAGDIIISRKNSNTINVYDPVDDTKKIAEQVRNGQRWQVLRVDPKTNRIAARRIGDKARTVFEGDYLAQHVHLGYAVTIAASQGATVDGDCHEILSRTADRANAYVGMTRAKRENHVYIYDKIAGERDHEHADLDPNVHLAHRGDSREAAAALRDILGRDNRPQTILATTATVDPAHLPDPVLAHKKAYKDTLDTCRTEHRRHAEVAADLHALAQEVDYLAAAGNHRSGTTYWRKPTAAWARLDDATRAAVRTISASTPNIQVLTVHPDCDKAAALKAIHAAAQANHCSVLAVPATKRAGTFVKETAYCDHWSSAARYREQLDTGKRTAPEKGALIVIDDADRLDAEHLRFFTDQAAQTDTKLLLIRSASSQREPKHALVKALADTLPWAQELGTPSPHAKKQRTAMERVAEHLHEHRLTHHDRTTATELFSHATAPQWDHSHAATPLVDVEKLRTEVDCLTAAGSVSGRAMYPPPPDRYASVPEADRKAVARAASGVQSVQVLTVGADADKTNALQAIAAAARAGEKQVFAIPATDDATTFYAAHQYADGYNTPAAVHDTLSAGHATVPPGTLLIVDDADHLDADQVRYFTEHASRTNTKLLLVRNPNSEREPKQTLVETLATSLPWAQQIGTVPDREPATEIEQARRLTAPDTKQGDPTNRQEALDLVTRHGDITREYNRRAASQHRPGHSLDRDKDRSQARSSGYEL
;
A
#
# COMPACT_ATOMS: atom_id res chain seq x y z
N MET A 1 -75.77 -6.45 5.57
CA MET A 1 -74.30 -6.35 5.43
C MET A 1 -73.89 -5.31 4.39
N SER A 2 -74.06 -5.50 3.07
CA SER A 2 -73.65 -4.47 2.08
C SER A 2 -74.36 -3.13 2.23
N GLN A 3 -75.64 -3.13 2.62
CA GLN A 3 -76.38 -1.91 2.97
C GLN A 3 -75.76 -1.19 4.19
N ASP A 4 -75.39 -1.94 5.22
CA ASP A 4 -74.83 -1.38 6.46
C ASP A 4 -73.46 -0.74 6.20
N ALA A 5 -72.62 -1.39 5.39
CA ALA A 5 -71.33 -0.87 4.98
C ALA A 5 -71.48 0.39 4.12
N PHE A 6 -72.49 0.44 3.22
CA PHE A 6 -72.82 1.61 2.43
C PHE A 6 -73.26 2.80 3.29
N ASP A 7 -74.16 2.57 4.25
CA ASP A 7 -74.66 3.61 5.16
C ASP A 7 -73.55 4.11 6.10
N ALA A 8 -72.71 3.21 6.61
CA ALA A 8 -71.56 3.56 7.44
C ALA A 8 -70.50 4.34 6.66
N TYR A 9 -70.22 3.94 5.41
CA TYR A 9 -69.34 4.70 4.52
C TYR A 9 -69.86 6.13 4.32
N ASN A 10 -71.14 6.29 3.97
CA ASN A 10 -71.74 7.62 3.77
C ASN A 10 -71.70 8.46 5.05
N ARG A 11 -71.88 7.84 6.22
CA ARG A 11 -71.73 8.51 7.52
C ARG A 11 -70.30 9.00 7.74
N SER A 12 -69.29 8.15 7.51
CA SER A 12 -67.87 8.56 7.62
C SER A 12 -67.55 9.74 6.68
N ILE A 13 -68.08 9.74 5.46
CA ILE A 13 -67.92 10.87 4.52
C ILE A 13 -68.63 12.14 5.04
N ALA A 14 -69.85 12.02 5.57
CA ALA A 14 -70.59 13.16 6.14
C ALA A 14 -69.91 13.76 7.38
N GLU A 15 -69.18 12.94 8.14
CA GLU A 15 -68.32 13.35 9.26
C GLU A 15 -66.98 13.97 8.81
N GLY A 16 -66.74 14.08 7.49
CA GLY A 16 -65.51 14.65 6.92
C GLY A 16 -64.29 13.73 7.00
N LYS A 17 -64.49 12.42 7.21
CA LYS A 17 -63.41 11.42 7.22
C LYS A 17 -63.18 10.86 5.83
N ASP A 18 -61.94 10.48 5.54
CA ASP A 18 -61.65 9.60 4.41
C ASP A 18 -62.23 8.20 4.68
N ALA A 19 -62.85 7.57 3.68
CA ALA A 19 -63.41 6.24 3.84
C ALA A 19 -63.08 5.31 2.66
N LEU A 20 -63.07 4.01 2.95
CA LEU A 20 -62.93 2.96 1.95
C LEU A 20 -63.86 1.80 2.29
N ILE A 21 -64.50 1.24 1.26
CA ILE A 21 -65.14 -0.08 1.37
C ILE A 21 -64.19 -1.13 0.79
N ALA A 22 -63.92 -2.19 1.54
CA ALA A 22 -63.17 -3.34 1.03
C ALA A 22 -64.07 -4.58 1.03
N ALA A 23 -64.18 -5.31 -0.08
CA ALA A 23 -64.99 -6.53 -0.11
C ALA A 23 -64.19 -7.73 -0.61
N ASP A 24 -64.58 -8.93 -0.21
CA ASP A 24 -63.95 -10.17 -0.66
C ASP A 24 -64.27 -10.53 -2.13
N ARG A 25 -65.37 -10.01 -2.66
CA ARG A 25 -65.87 -10.26 -4.01
C ARG A 25 -65.97 -8.99 -4.84
N TRP A 26 -65.62 -9.11 -6.12
CA TRP A 26 -65.64 -7.97 -7.03
C TRP A 26 -67.07 -7.55 -7.39
N GLU A 27 -68.03 -8.47 -7.39
CA GLU A 27 -69.44 -8.22 -7.70
C GLU A 27 -70.05 -7.27 -6.66
N ILE A 28 -69.68 -7.46 -5.38
CA ILE A 28 -70.06 -6.57 -4.28
C ILE A 28 -69.41 -5.19 -4.46
N CYS A 29 -68.12 -5.14 -4.83
CA CYS A 29 -67.43 -3.88 -5.11
C CYS A 29 -68.10 -3.11 -6.25
N ASP A 30 -68.39 -3.75 -7.38
CA ASP A 30 -68.98 -3.10 -8.55
C ASP A 30 -70.38 -2.56 -8.25
N ALA A 31 -71.22 -3.36 -7.58
CA ALA A 31 -72.55 -2.92 -7.15
C ALA A 31 -72.50 -1.70 -6.22
N LEU A 32 -71.59 -1.70 -5.23
CA LEU A 32 -71.43 -0.57 -4.32
C LEU A 32 -70.83 0.65 -5.00
N ASN A 33 -69.86 0.46 -5.90
CA ASN A 33 -69.26 1.54 -6.68
C ASN A 33 -70.31 2.25 -7.54
N ILE A 34 -71.10 1.51 -8.31
CA ILE A 34 -72.17 2.06 -9.16
C ILE A 34 -73.21 2.77 -8.30
N ARG A 35 -73.60 2.17 -7.17
CA ARG A 35 -74.58 2.77 -6.26
C ARG A 35 -74.10 4.09 -5.66
N ILE A 36 -72.87 4.14 -5.17
CA ILE A 36 -72.27 5.37 -4.60
C ILE A 36 -72.12 6.44 -5.68
N HIS A 37 -71.67 6.06 -6.87
CA HIS A 37 -71.58 6.96 -8.02
C HIS A 37 -72.94 7.57 -8.36
N ASN A 38 -73.97 6.75 -8.56
CA ASN A 38 -75.32 7.20 -8.91
C ASN A 38 -75.93 8.11 -7.83
N GLN A 39 -75.63 7.88 -6.53
CA GLN A 39 -76.06 8.77 -5.45
C GLN A 39 -75.38 10.14 -5.53
N ASN A 40 -74.11 10.19 -5.90
CA ASN A 40 -73.31 11.41 -5.93
C ASN A 40 -73.40 12.17 -7.27
N LEU A 41 -73.98 11.54 -8.29
CA LEU A 41 -74.08 12.10 -9.63
C LEU A 41 -75.11 13.23 -9.66
N ALA A 42 -74.65 14.45 -9.95
CA ALA A 42 -75.54 15.58 -10.20
C ALA A 42 -76.31 15.40 -11.51
N GLU A 43 -77.55 15.88 -11.54
CA GLU A 43 -78.40 15.81 -12.73
C GLU A 43 -77.72 16.50 -13.94
N GLY A 44 -77.61 15.78 -15.06
CA GLY A 44 -76.98 16.28 -16.29
C GLY A 44 -75.44 16.39 -16.24
N ALA A 45 -74.78 15.87 -15.21
CA ALA A 45 -73.32 15.90 -15.12
C ALA A 45 -72.66 15.10 -16.26
N PRO A 46 -71.55 15.59 -16.84
CA PRO A 46 -70.81 14.87 -17.86
C PRO A 46 -70.20 13.59 -17.28
N ILE A 47 -70.28 12.49 -18.03
CA ILE A 47 -69.72 11.19 -17.67
C ILE A 47 -68.82 10.64 -18.78
N VAL A 48 -67.83 9.84 -18.39
CA VAL A 48 -66.89 9.16 -19.28
C VAL A 48 -66.92 7.65 -19.01
N PRO A 49 -67.06 6.79 -20.04
CA PRO A 49 -67.00 5.35 -19.87
C PRO A 49 -65.59 4.88 -19.50
N ALA A 50 -65.51 3.88 -18.63
CA ALA A 50 -64.28 3.28 -18.17
C ALA A 50 -64.39 1.75 -18.09
N ALA A 51 -63.38 1.09 -17.52
CA ALA A 51 -63.36 -0.35 -17.41
C ALA A 51 -64.53 -0.87 -16.56
N ARG A 52 -64.90 -2.14 -16.78
CA ARG A 52 -65.99 -2.84 -16.07
C ARG A 52 -67.38 -2.23 -16.31
N GLY A 53 -67.55 -1.45 -17.38
CA GLY A 53 -68.82 -0.79 -17.69
C GLY A 53 -69.18 0.36 -16.74
N HIS A 54 -68.22 0.82 -15.93
CA HIS A 54 -68.43 1.95 -15.03
C HIS A 54 -68.41 3.27 -15.81
N HIS A 55 -69.22 4.22 -15.35
CA HIS A 55 -69.18 5.60 -15.81
C HIS A 55 -68.52 6.45 -14.73
N ILE A 56 -67.68 7.38 -15.15
CA ILE A 56 -66.88 8.24 -14.26
C ILE A 56 -67.29 9.70 -14.49
N ALA A 57 -67.61 10.41 -13.42
CA ALA A 57 -67.90 11.83 -13.34
C ALA A 57 -66.84 12.58 -12.53
N ALA A 58 -66.87 13.92 -12.59
CA ALA A 58 -66.04 14.74 -11.72
C ALA A 58 -66.45 14.55 -10.25
N GLY A 59 -65.47 14.40 -9.36
CA GLY A 59 -65.68 14.09 -7.93
C GLY A 59 -65.59 12.61 -7.59
N ASP A 60 -65.63 11.72 -8.59
CA ASP A 60 -65.53 10.28 -8.33
C ASP A 60 -64.19 9.86 -7.75
N ILE A 61 -64.21 8.75 -6.99
CA ILE A 61 -62.99 8.03 -6.63
C ILE A 61 -62.80 6.88 -7.62
N ILE A 62 -61.60 6.76 -8.18
CA ILE A 62 -61.23 5.74 -9.18
C ILE A 62 -59.99 4.98 -8.72
N ILE A 63 -59.74 3.82 -9.32
CA ILE A 63 -58.56 2.98 -9.07
C ILE A 63 -57.93 2.52 -10.39
N SER A 64 -56.59 2.52 -10.43
CA SER A 64 -55.80 1.99 -11.55
C SER A 64 -55.47 0.51 -11.38
N ARG A 65 -55.60 -0.29 -12.44
CA ARG A 65 -55.41 -1.76 -12.43
C ARG A 65 -54.11 -2.27 -13.06
N LYS A 66 -53.29 -1.40 -13.63
CA LYS A 66 -52.06 -1.79 -14.34
C LYS A 66 -50.93 -0.80 -14.05
N ASN A 67 -49.70 -1.28 -13.92
CA ASN A 67 -48.55 -0.38 -13.83
C ASN A 67 -48.31 0.27 -15.20
N SER A 68 -48.04 1.57 -15.22
CA SER A 68 -47.69 2.29 -16.45
C SER A 68 -46.63 3.36 -16.17
N ASN A 69 -45.53 3.29 -16.91
CA ASN A 69 -44.47 4.30 -16.93
C ASN A 69 -44.65 5.34 -18.05
N THR A 70 -45.64 5.14 -18.93
CA THR A 70 -45.91 6.03 -20.07
C THR A 70 -46.85 7.16 -19.73
N ILE A 71 -47.67 6.99 -18.67
CA ILE A 71 -48.58 8.03 -18.19
C ILE A 71 -47.80 8.99 -17.30
N ASN A 72 -47.78 10.27 -17.69
CA ASN A 72 -47.10 11.30 -16.92
C ASN A 72 -47.84 11.60 -15.62
N VAL A 73 -47.08 11.71 -14.53
CA VAL A 73 -47.55 12.15 -13.22
C VAL A 73 -46.86 13.47 -12.88
N TYR A 74 -47.63 14.45 -12.41
CA TYR A 74 -47.19 15.81 -12.15
C TYR A 74 -47.27 16.15 -10.66
N ASP A 75 -46.43 17.09 -10.24
CA ASP A 75 -46.36 17.59 -8.87
C ASP A 75 -47.69 18.23 -8.42
N PRO A 76 -48.11 18.07 -7.15
CA PRO A 76 -49.36 18.63 -6.64
C PRO A 76 -49.44 20.17 -6.69
N VAL A 77 -48.30 20.85 -6.62
CA VAL A 77 -48.15 22.31 -6.56
C VAL A 77 -47.79 22.88 -7.93
N ASP A 78 -46.87 22.23 -8.65
CA ASP A 78 -46.41 22.64 -9.99
C ASP A 78 -46.86 21.63 -11.06
N ASP A 79 -47.94 21.94 -11.76
CA ASP A 79 -48.54 21.07 -12.77
C ASP A 79 -47.73 20.94 -14.07
N THR A 80 -46.61 21.67 -14.19
CA THR A 80 -45.64 21.53 -15.28
C THR A 80 -44.51 20.58 -14.94
N LYS A 81 -44.27 20.31 -13.65
CA LYS A 81 -43.18 19.48 -13.16
C LYS A 81 -43.59 18.01 -13.13
N LYS A 82 -43.03 17.22 -14.04
CA LYS A 82 -43.15 15.75 -14.03
C LYS A 82 -42.36 15.15 -12.86
N ILE A 83 -43.00 14.27 -12.09
CA ILE A 83 -42.34 13.51 -11.03
C ILE A 83 -41.90 12.13 -11.54
N ALA A 84 -40.88 11.53 -10.89
CA ALA A 84 -40.35 10.23 -11.27
C ALA A 84 -41.30 9.06 -10.95
N GLU A 85 -42.27 9.28 -10.06
CA GLU A 85 -43.23 8.25 -9.68
C GLU A 85 -44.23 7.95 -10.79
N GLN A 86 -44.46 6.66 -11.00
CA GLN A 86 -45.31 6.13 -12.07
C GLN A 86 -46.69 5.77 -11.56
N VAL A 87 -47.64 5.59 -12.49
CA VAL A 87 -48.95 5.01 -12.19
C VAL A 87 -48.74 3.52 -11.85
N ARG A 88 -49.26 3.10 -10.70
CA ARG A 88 -49.19 1.72 -10.20
C ARG A 88 -50.58 1.10 -10.09
N ASN A 89 -50.64 -0.22 -10.23
CA ASN A 89 -51.82 -1.01 -9.89
C ASN A 89 -52.17 -0.81 -8.40
N GLY A 90 -53.44 -0.57 -8.10
CA GLY A 90 -53.94 -0.34 -6.75
C GLY A 90 -54.00 1.13 -6.31
N GLN A 91 -53.45 2.08 -7.08
CA GLN A 91 -53.51 3.50 -6.71
C GLN A 91 -54.93 4.05 -6.87
N ARG A 92 -55.40 4.76 -5.84
CA ARG A 92 -56.69 5.45 -5.83
C ARG A 92 -56.52 6.94 -6.13
N TRP A 93 -57.47 7.47 -6.88
CA TRP A 93 -57.45 8.85 -7.34
C TRP A 93 -58.83 9.49 -7.21
N GLN A 94 -58.86 10.79 -6.94
CA GLN A 94 -60.05 11.62 -7.03
C GLN A 94 -60.09 12.28 -8.40
N VAL A 95 -61.20 12.15 -9.12
CA VAL A 95 -61.41 12.77 -10.42
C VAL A 95 -61.68 14.26 -10.22
N LEU A 96 -60.84 15.10 -10.81
CA LEU A 96 -60.98 16.55 -10.77
C LEU A 96 -61.87 17.07 -11.90
N ARG A 97 -61.73 16.50 -13.09
CA ARG A 97 -62.47 16.91 -14.29
C ARG A 97 -62.57 15.75 -15.27
N VAL A 98 -63.67 15.71 -15.99
CA VAL A 98 -63.90 14.79 -17.10
C VAL A 98 -64.11 15.57 -18.41
N ASP A 99 -63.67 15.01 -19.52
CA ASP A 99 -63.95 15.51 -20.86
C ASP A 99 -64.57 14.39 -21.72
N PRO A 100 -65.90 14.37 -21.86
CA PRO A 100 -66.60 13.36 -22.66
C PRO A 100 -66.28 13.43 -24.16
N LYS A 101 -65.84 14.58 -24.68
CA LYS A 101 -65.56 14.72 -26.12
C LYS A 101 -64.28 14.02 -26.53
N THR A 102 -63.27 14.07 -25.66
CA THR A 102 -61.95 13.48 -25.90
C THR A 102 -61.73 12.17 -25.12
N ASN A 103 -62.69 11.77 -24.29
CA ASN A 103 -62.63 10.61 -23.42
C ASN A 103 -61.41 10.63 -22.49
N ARG A 104 -61.24 11.75 -21.79
CA ARG A 104 -60.11 12.00 -20.87
C ARG A 104 -60.61 12.35 -19.49
N ILE A 105 -59.87 11.93 -18.46
CA ILE A 105 -60.13 12.33 -17.08
C ILE A 105 -58.86 12.87 -16.43
N ALA A 106 -58.97 14.04 -15.81
CA ALA A 106 -57.92 14.59 -14.96
C ALA A 106 -58.14 14.12 -13.52
N ALA A 107 -57.14 13.53 -12.90
CA ALA A 107 -57.25 12.86 -11.62
C ALA A 107 -56.11 13.27 -10.67
N ARG A 108 -56.42 13.28 -9.37
CA ARG A 108 -55.51 13.59 -8.27
C ARG A 108 -55.35 12.38 -7.36
N ARG A 109 -54.12 11.96 -7.11
CA ARG A 109 -53.81 10.80 -6.27
C ARG A 109 -54.24 11.06 -4.83
N ILE A 110 -54.86 10.06 -4.20
CA ILE A 110 -55.16 10.11 -2.76
C ILE A 110 -53.84 9.88 -2.01
N GLY A 111 -53.55 10.73 -1.01
CA GLY A 111 -52.25 10.79 -0.34
C GLY A 111 -51.50 12.07 -0.71
N ASP A 112 -50.46 11.94 -1.54
CA ASP A 112 -49.55 13.02 -1.95
C ASP A 112 -50.13 14.07 -2.92
N LYS A 113 -51.38 13.89 -3.37
CA LYS A 113 -52.10 14.83 -4.24
C LYS A 113 -51.46 15.02 -5.63
N ALA A 114 -50.57 14.13 -6.08
CA ALA A 114 -50.01 14.17 -7.42
C ALA A 114 -51.09 14.09 -8.50
N ARG A 115 -50.87 14.71 -9.67
CA ARG A 115 -51.90 14.83 -10.72
C ARG A 115 -51.54 14.03 -11.97
N THR A 116 -52.54 13.51 -12.65
CA THR A 116 -52.36 12.82 -13.93
C THR A 116 -53.59 12.95 -14.82
N VAL A 117 -53.45 12.58 -16.09
CA VAL A 117 -54.55 12.47 -17.05
C VAL A 117 -54.62 11.03 -17.54
N PHE A 118 -55.77 10.39 -17.36
CA PHE A 118 -56.05 9.08 -17.95
C PHE A 118 -56.85 9.26 -19.23
N GLU A 119 -56.43 8.58 -20.30
CA GLU A 119 -57.03 8.66 -21.62
C GLU A 119 -56.86 7.36 -22.40
N GLY A 120 -57.57 7.25 -23.53
CA GLY A 120 -57.44 6.15 -24.49
C GLY A 120 -57.67 4.76 -23.88
N ASP A 121 -56.95 3.77 -24.38
CA ASP A 121 -57.10 2.36 -23.98
C ASP A 121 -56.87 2.13 -22.49
N TYR A 122 -55.98 2.91 -21.88
CA TYR A 122 -55.69 2.77 -20.46
C TYR A 122 -56.92 3.12 -19.61
N LEU A 123 -57.63 4.21 -19.93
CA LEU A 123 -58.87 4.58 -19.25
C LEU A 123 -59.97 3.53 -19.47
N ALA A 124 -60.14 3.06 -20.71
CA ALA A 124 -61.18 2.11 -21.07
C ALA A 124 -60.98 0.71 -20.46
N GLN A 125 -59.73 0.27 -20.24
CA GLN A 125 -59.44 -1.11 -19.81
C GLN A 125 -58.92 -1.23 -18.38
N HIS A 126 -58.29 -0.18 -17.83
CA HIS A 126 -57.50 -0.27 -16.61
C HIS A 126 -57.88 0.73 -15.51
N VAL A 127 -58.92 1.54 -15.72
CA VAL A 127 -59.45 2.46 -14.71
C VAL A 127 -60.92 2.15 -14.46
N HIS A 128 -61.33 2.07 -13.20
CA HIS A 128 -62.75 1.96 -12.81
C HIS A 128 -62.99 2.67 -11.48
N LEU A 129 -64.26 2.87 -11.10
CA LEU A 129 -64.63 3.40 -9.78
C LEU A 129 -63.94 2.63 -8.63
N GLY A 130 -63.52 3.35 -7.61
CA GLY A 130 -62.68 2.88 -6.50
C GLY A 130 -63.17 3.36 -5.13
N TYR A 131 -64.48 3.55 -4.97
CA TYR A 131 -65.11 3.73 -3.66
C TYR A 131 -65.06 2.44 -2.85
N ALA A 132 -65.39 1.33 -3.51
CA ALA A 132 -65.22 -0.03 -3.04
C ALA A 132 -64.14 -0.76 -3.85
N VAL A 133 -63.23 -1.46 -3.19
CA VAL A 133 -62.18 -2.27 -3.83
C VAL A 133 -62.15 -3.68 -3.24
N THR A 134 -61.57 -4.64 -3.94
CA THR A 134 -61.40 -5.98 -3.36
C THR A 134 -60.37 -5.95 -2.23
N ILE A 135 -60.48 -6.85 -1.25
CA ILE A 135 -59.50 -6.96 -0.15
C ILE A 135 -58.07 -7.16 -0.69
N ALA A 136 -57.90 -7.93 -1.76
CA ALA A 136 -56.60 -8.07 -2.42
C ALA A 136 -56.11 -6.75 -3.04
N ALA A 137 -57.01 -5.96 -3.66
CA ALA A 137 -56.66 -4.68 -4.26
C ALA A 137 -56.42 -3.57 -3.23
N SER A 138 -56.91 -3.72 -1.99
CA SER A 138 -56.59 -2.81 -0.88
C SER A 138 -55.23 -3.11 -0.23
N GLN A 139 -54.51 -4.13 -0.69
CA GLN A 139 -53.20 -4.46 -0.13
C GLN A 139 -52.22 -3.29 -0.27
N GLY A 140 -51.71 -2.78 0.86
CA GLY A 140 -50.81 -1.62 0.92
C GLY A 140 -51.51 -0.26 0.91
N ALA A 141 -52.84 -0.20 0.80
CA ALA A 141 -53.59 1.03 0.98
C ALA A 141 -53.70 1.39 2.47
N THR A 142 -53.50 2.66 2.79
CA THR A 142 -53.77 3.20 4.14
C THR A 142 -54.74 4.36 4.00
N VAL A 143 -55.81 4.33 4.81
CA VAL A 143 -56.86 5.35 4.82
C VAL A 143 -56.79 6.10 6.14
N ASP A 144 -56.72 7.43 6.08
CA ASP A 144 -56.59 8.27 7.28
C ASP A 144 -57.86 8.32 8.14
N GLY A 145 -59.01 7.90 7.60
CA GLY A 145 -60.28 7.74 8.32
C GLY A 145 -60.67 6.29 8.58
N ASP A 146 -61.82 5.87 8.05
CA ASP A 146 -62.49 4.60 8.40
C ASP A 146 -62.47 3.61 7.23
N CYS A 147 -62.38 2.31 7.54
CA CYS A 147 -62.47 1.23 6.56
C CYS A 147 -63.64 0.31 6.90
N HIS A 148 -64.48 0.04 5.91
CA HIS A 148 -65.70 -0.77 6.02
C HIS A 148 -65.55 -2.03 5.18
N GLU A 149 -65.28 -3.15 5.84
CA GLU A 149 -64.95 -4.40 5.21
C GLU A 149 -66.14 -5.34 5.11
N ILE A 150 -66.40 -5.92 3.94
CA ILE A 150 -67.46 -6.91 3.72
C ILE A 150 -66.80 -8.26 3.45
N LEU A 151 -67.05 -9.22 4.33
CA LEU A 151 -66.34 -10.49 4.35
C LEU A 151 -67.30 -11.67 4.43
N SER A 152 -67.14 -12.67 3.57
CA SER A 152 -67.88 -13.94 3.68
C SER A 152 -67.46 -14.67 4.96
N ARG A 153 -68.40 -15.37 5.60
CA ARG A 153 -68.11 -16.29 6.72
C ARG A 153 -67.11 -17.39 6.35
N THR A 154 -66.95 -17.69 5.07
CA THR A 154 -65.98 -18.66 4.54
C THR A 154 -64.59 -18.08 4.28
N ALA A 155 -64.34 -16.81 4.59
CA ALA A 155 -63.02 -16.21 4.42
C ALA A 155 -61.97 -16.82 5.37
N ASP A 156 -60.71 -16.46 5.12
CA ASP A 156 -59.54 -16.90 5.89
C ASP A 156 -58.86 -15.76 6.65
N ARG A 157 -57.90 -16.12 7.50
CA ARG A 157 -57.15 -15.18 8.32
C ARG A 157 -56.39 -14.15 7.50
N ALA A 158 -55.90 -14.50 6.31
CA ALA A 158 -55.14 -13.58 5.47
C ALA A 158 -56.03 -12.45 4.94
N ASN A 159 -57.24 -12.78 4.48
CA ASN A 159 -58.22 -11.78 4.02
C ASN A 159 -58.65 -10.84 5.16
N ALA A 160 -58.98 -11.40 6.32
CA ALA A 160 -59.34 -10.60 7.50
C ALA A 160 -58.18 -9.67 7.93
N TYR A 161 -56.94 -10.17 7.96
CA TYR A 161 -55.79 -9.35 8.33
C TYR A 161 -55.56 -8.18 7.36
N VAL A 162 -55.63 -8.44 6.05
CA VAL A 162 -55.37 -7.42 5.04
C VAL A 162 -56.38 -6.28 5.14
N GLY A 163 -57.67 -6.58 5.23
CA GLY A 163 -58.65 -5.52 5.29
C GLY A 163 -58.74 -4.85 6.68
N MET A 164 -58.54 -5.57 7.80
CA MET A 164 -58.63 -5.01 9.17
C MET A 164 -57.44 -4.14 9.57
N THR A 165 -56.55 -3.84 8.63
CA THR A 165 -55.34 -3.03 8.85
C THR A 165 -55.25 -1.86 7.86
N ARG A 166 -56.37 -1.45 7.24
CA ARG A 166 -56.37 -0.38 6.22
C ARG A 166 -56.59 1.01 6.82
N ALA A 167 -57.46 1.15 7.81
CA ALA A 167 -57.80 2.44 8.39
C ALA A 167 -56.95 2.79 9.62
N LYS A 168 -56.58 4.07 9.74
CA LYS A 168 -55.90 4.63 10.91
C LYS A 168 -56.84 4.87 12.10
N ARG A 169 -58.14 5.09 11.86
CA ARG A 169 -59.12 5.39 12.92
C ARG A 169 -59.87 4.13 13.31
N GLU A 170 -60.74 3.64 12.44
CA GLU A 170 -61.59 2.48 12.75
C GLU A 170 -61.68 1.53 11.54
N ASN A 171 -61.57 0.23 11.81
CA ASN A 171 -61.85 -0.82 10.84
C ASN A 171 -63.11 -1.56 11.30
N HIS A 172 -64.14 -1.58 10.46
CA HIS A 172 -65.44 -2.20 10.71
C HIS A 172 -65.62 -3.40 9.79
N VAL A 173 -65.97 -4.57 10.33
CA VAL A 173 -66.15 -5.80 9.53
C VAL A 173 -67.61 -6.23 9.53
N TYR A 174 -68.17 -6.39 8.34
CA TYR A 174 -69.53 -6.83 8.05
C TYR A 174 -69.48 -8.24 7.49
N ILE A 175 -69.80 -9.23 8.31
CA ILE A 175 -69.73 -10.64 7.95
C ILE A 175 -71.06 -11.12 7.39
N TYR A 176 -71.06 -11.71 6.20
CA TYR A 176 -72.25 -12.29 5.58
C TYR A 176 -72.14 -13.81 5.42
N ASP A 177 -73.27 -14.49 5.56
CA ASP A 177 -73.41 -15.90 5.24
C ASP A 177 -73.86 -16.07 3.79
N LYS A 178 -73.32 -17.09 3.13
CA LYS A 178 -73.76 -17.47 1.78
C LYS A 178 -75.06 -18.27 1.91
N ILE A 179 -76.18 -17.72 1.47
CA ILE A 179 -77.39 -18.52 1.26
C ILE A 179 -77.15 -19.39 0.01
N ALA A 180 -77.26 -20.70 0.15
CA ALA A 180 -77.21 -21.62 -0.99
C ALA A 180 -78.45 -21.39 -1.87
N GLY A 181 -78.24 -20.95 -3.12
CA GLY A 181 -79.32 -20.70 -4.09
C GLY A 181 -78.88 -19.88 -5.32
N GLU A 182 -77.87 -19.02 -5.22
CA GLU A 182 -77.35 -18.24 -6.36
C GLU A 182 -76.34 -19.05 -7.19
N ARG A 183 -76.82 -20.10 -7.88
CA ARG A 183 -76.16 -20.70 -9.05
C ARG A 183 -76.99 -20.33 -10.28
N ASP A 184 -76.31 -20.10 -11.38
CA ASP A 184 -76.82 -19.63 -12.69
C ASP A 184 -77.82 -20.59 -13.40
N HIS A 185 -78.44 -21.54 -12.70
CA HIS A 185 -79.32 -22.57 -13.26
C HIS A 185 -80.51 -22.95 -12.37
N GLU A 186 -81.20 -21.99 -11.74
CA GLU A 186 -82.58 -22.23 -11.30
C GLU A 186 -83.46 -21.04 -11.73
N HIS A 187 -84.25 -21.26 -12.78
CA HIS A 187 -85.43 -20.47 -13.07
C HIS A 187 -86.48 -20.78 -12.00
N ALA A 188 -86.37 -20.15 -10.84
CA ALA A 188 -87.48 -20.05 -9.90
C ALA A 188 -87.96 -18.60 -9.93
N ASP A 189 -89.23 -18.41 -10.26
CA ASP A 189 -89.89 -17.11 -10.23
C ASP A 189 -89.63 -16.42 -8.89
N LEU A 190 -88.86 -15.34 -8.94
CA LEU A 190 -88.48 -14.57 -7.76
C LEU A 190 -89.68 -13.76 -7.28
N ASP A 191 -90.28 -14.19 -6.16
CA ASP A 191 -91.19 -13.36 -5.37
C ASP A 191 -90.40 -12.14 -4.83
N PRO A 192 -90.78 -10.88 -5.17
CA PRO A 192 -90.08 -9.69 -4.73
C PRO A 192 -90.03 -9.49 -3.20
N ASN A 193 -90.81 -10.26 -2.43
CA ASN A 193 -91.03 -10.02 -1.00
C ASN A 193 -90.30 -10.99 -0.03
N VAL A 194 -89.41 -11.89 -0.49
CA VAL A 194 -88.77 -12.85 0.44
C VAL A 194 -87.23 -12.84 0.33
N HIS A 195 -86.63 -11.77 0.86
CA HIS A 195 -85.25 -11.80 1.37
C HIS A 195 -85.26 -11.34 2.83
N LEU A 196 -85.68 -12.21 3.75
CA LEU A 196 -85.50 -11.96 5.18
C LEU A 196 -84.01 -12.12 5.52
N ALA A 197 -83.26 -11.03 5.46
CA ALA A 197 -81.92 -10.94 6.01
C ALA A 197 -82.00 -11.15 7.54
N HIS A 198 -81.68 -12.34 8.03
CA HIS A 198 -81.55 -12.57 9.47
C HIS A 198 -80.31 -11.84 9.98
N ARG A 199 -80.52 -10.73 10.71
CA ARG A 199 -79.44 -9.95 11.32
C ARG A 199 -79.04 -10.62 12.64
N GLY A 200 -77.81 -11.10 12.71
CA GLY A 200 -77.24 -11.64 13.94
C GLY A 200 -76.85 -10.59 14.97
N ASP A 201 -76.48 -11.03 16.17
CA ASP A 201 -76.03 -10.17 17.27
C ASP A 201 -74.49 -10.02 17.34
N SER A 202 -74.00 -9.18 18.26
CA SER A 202 -72.56 -8.94 18.44
C SER A 202 -71.77 -10.19 18.86
N ARG A 203 -72.40 -11.16 19.54
CA ARG A 203 -71.74 -12.42 19.93
C ARG A 203 -71.56 -13.33 18.72
N GLU A 204 -72.57 -13.42 17.87
CA GLU A 204 -72.52 -14.16 16.61
C GLU A 204 -71.48 -13.56 15.65
N ALA A 205 -71.41 -12.24 15.53
CA ALA A 205 -70.38 -11.56 14.74
C ALA A 205 -68.96 -11.85 15.27
N ALA A 206 -68.75 -11.78 16.58
CA ALA A 206 -67.47 -12.10 17.20
C ALA A 206 -67.07 -13.58 17.01
N ALA A 207 -68.03 -14.50 17.10
CA ALA A 207 -67.79 -15.92 16.83
C ALA A 207 -67.40 -16.16 15.36
N ALA A 208 -68.13 -15.56 14.42
CA ALA A 208 -67.84 -15.67 13.00
C ALA A 208 -66.45 -15.11 12.64
N LEU A 209 -66.05 -13.99 13.25
CA LEU A 209 -64.70 -13.45 13.07
C LEU A 209 -63.62 -14.38 13.64
N ARG A 210 -63.83 -14.98 14.81
CA ARG A 210 -62.88 -15.96 15.39
C ARG A 210 -62.72 -17.18 14.49
N ASP A 211 -63.81 -17.68 13.90
CA ASP A 211 -63.75 -18.80 12.96
C ASP A 211 -62.91 -18.45 11.73
N ILE A 212 -63.08 -17.24 11.18
CA ILE A 212 -62.30 -16.74 10.04
C ILE A 212 -60.81 -16.63 10.42
N LEU A 213 -60.50 -16.04 11.57
CA LEU A 213 -59.12 -15.91 12.07
C LEU A 213 -58.47 -17.26 12.38
N GLY A 214 -59.25 -18.31 12.65
CA GLY A 214 -58.77 -19.68 12.84
C GLY A 214 -58.35 -20.40 11.55
N ARG A 215 -58.75 -19.91 10.37
CA ARG A 215 -58.43 -20.54 9.07
C ARG A 215 -57.11 -20.02 8.52
N ASP A 216 -56.02 -20.77 8.72
CA ASP A 216 -54.69 -20.49 8.16
C ASP A 216 -54.41 -21.33 6.90
N ASN A 217 -54.85 -20.83 5.75
CA ASN A 217 -54.66 -21.52 4.46
C ASN A 217 -53.40 -21.05 3.71
N ARG A 218 -52.37 -20.56 4.41
CA ARG A 218 -51.13 -20.11 3.77
C ARG A 218 -50.48 -21.26 2.98
N PRO A 219 -50.10 -21.05 1.71
CA PRO A 219 -49.34 -22.05 0.95
C PRO A 219 -48.03 -22.37 1.69
N GLN A 220 -47.78 -23.64 1.95
CA GLN A 220 -46.52 -24.11 2.54
C GLN A 220 -45.64 -24.75 1.47
N THR A 221 -44.33 -24.56 1.58
CA THR A 221 -43.37 -25.26 0.73
C THR A 221 -43.25 -26.71 1.17
N ILE A 222 -42.89 -27.61 0.24
CA ILE A 222 -42.64 -29.03 0.54
C ILE A 222 -41.62 -29.19 1.68
N LEU A 223 -40.59 -28.33 1.75
CA LEU A 223 -39.61 -28.34 2.84
C LEU A 223 -40.21 -27.95 4.19
N ALA A 224 -41.11 -26.97 4.24
CA ALA A 224 -41.77 -26.54 5.47
C ALA A 224 -42.74 -27.61 5.98
N THR A 225 -43.54 -28.20 5.09
CA THR A 225 -44.49 -29.27 5.43
C THR A 225 -43.77 -30.54 5.90
N THR A 226 -42.64 -30.88 5.29
CA THR A 226 -41.85 -32.08 5.67
C THR A 226 -40.90 -31.83 6.85
N ALA A 227 -40.81 -30.60 7.37
CA ALA A 227 -40.04 -30.30 8.58
C ALA A 227 -40.81 -30.66 9.87
N THR A 228 -42.15 -30.65 9.80
CA THR A 228 -43.04 -30.97 10.94
C THR A 228 -43.41 -32.45 11.02
N VAL A 229 -42.97 -33.27 10.06
CA VAL A 229 -43.23 -34.71 9.99
C VAL A 229 -41.96 -35.46 10.37
N ASP A 230 -42.09 -36.47 11.23
CA ASP A 230 -41.00 -37.37 11.59
C ASP A 230 -40.42 -38.02 10.32
N PRO A 231 -39.09 -37.94 10.08
CA PRO A 231 -38.42 -38.56 8.94
C PRO A 231 -38.80 -40.03 8.69
N ALA A 232 -39.13 -40.79 9.73
CA ALA A 232 -39.56 -42.19 9.61
C ALA A 232 -40.87 -42.39 8.82
N HIS A 233 -41.69 -41.33 8.71
CA HIS A 233 -42.98 -41.35 8.01
C HIS A 233 -42.93 -40.64 6.65
N LEU A 234 -41.76 -40.19 6.20
CA LEU A 234 -41.60 -39.54 4.90
C LEU A 234 -41.24 -40.57 3.81
N PRO A 235 -41.84 -40.49 2.61
CA PRO A 235 -41.46 -41.34 1.49
C PRO A 235 -40.00 -41.16 1.05
N ASP A 236 -39.35 -42.23 0.59
CA ASP A 236 -37.94 -42.22 0.16
C ASP A 236 -37.59 -41.10 -0.85
N PRO A 237 -38.42 -40.78 -1.87
CA PRO A 237 -38.11 -39.67 -2.79
C PRO A 237 -38.00 -38.31 -2.08
N VAL A 238 -38.81 -38.09 -1.04
CA VAL A 238 -38.81 -36.85 -0.26
C VAL A 238 -37.55 -36.76 0.61
N LEU A 239 -37.14 -37.86 1.23
CA LEU A 239 -35.90 -37.95 1.99
C LEU A 239 -34.67 -37.69 1.09
N ALA A 240 -34.65 -38.29 -0.11
CA ALA A 240 -33.59 -38.07 -1.09
C ALA A 240 -33.50 -36.60 -1.53
N HIS A 241 -34.62 -35.95 -1.83
CA HIS A 241 -34.64 -34.53 -2.17
C HIS A 241 -34.20 -33.62 -1.01
N LYS A 242 -34.60 -33.94 0.23
CA LYS A 242 -34.19 -33.19 1.43
C LYS A 242 -32.67 -33.28 1.65
N LYS A 243 -32.08 -34.46 1.42
CA LYS A 243 -30.63 -34.65 1.44
C LYS A 243 -29.95 -33.85 0.34
N ALA A 244 -30.38 -33.98 -0.92
CA ALA A 244 -29.81 -33.25 -2.04
C ALA A 244 -29.87 -31.72 -1.85
N TYR A 245 -30.99 -31.21 -1.32
CA TYR A 245 -31.13 -29.80 -0.97
C TYR A 245 -30.13 -29.37 0.10
N LYS A 246 -29.97 -30.17 1.17
CA LYS A 246 -29.01 -29.89 2.24
C LYS A 246 -27.57 -29.89 1.71
N ASP A 247 -27.20 -30.90 0.92
CA ASP A 247 -25.86 -31.02 0.33
C ASP A 247 -25.56 -29.82 -0.59
N THR A 248 -26.55 -29.40 -1.39
CA THR A 248 -26.44 -28.20 -2.24
C THR A 248 -26.28 -26.94 -1.40
N LEU A 249 -27.06 -26.78 -0.33
CA LEU A 249 -26.98 -25.62 0.56
C LEU A 249 -25.63 -25.55 1.28
N ASP A 250 -25.13 -26.68 1.77
CA ASP A 250 -23.82 -26.77 2.44
C ASP A 250 -22.66 -26.51 1.47
N THR A 251 -22.80 -26.93 0.20
CA THR A 251 -21.89 -26.57 -0.89
C THR A 251 -21.90 -25.07 -1.14
N CYS A 252 -23.08 -24.47 -1.33
CA CYS A 252 -23.22 -23.03 -1.56
C CYS A 252 -22.67 -22.20 -0.39
N ARG A 253 -22.90 -22.63 0.85
CA ARG A 253 -22.33 -21.99 2.04
C ARG A 253 -20.81 -22.07 2.09
N THR A 254 -20.26 -23.20 1.67
CA THR A 254 -18.80 -23.39 1.63
C THR A 254 -18.17 -22.51 0.56
N GLU A 255 -18.74 -22.44 -0.63
CA GLU A 255 -18.29 -21.53 -1.69
C GLU A 255 -18.45 -20.06 -1.28
N HIS A 256 -19.58 -19.69 -0.66
CA HIS A 256 -19.77 -18.32 -0.17
C HIS A 256 -18.73 -17.93 0.89
N ARG A 257 -18.41 -18.83 1.83
CA ARG A 257 -17.33 -18.60 2.81
C ARG A 257 -15.98 -18.41 2.12
N ARG A 258 -15.64 -19.26 1.15
CA ARG A 258 -14.40 -19.12 0.36
C ARG A 258 -14.33 -17.78 -0.35
N HIS A 259 -15.40 -17.36 -1.02
CA HIS A 259 -15.46 -16.05 -1.68
C HIS A 259 -15.31 -14.89 -0.68
N ALA A 260 -15.94 -14.98 0.49
CA ALA A 260 -15.81 -13.97 1.53
C ALA A 260 -14.39 -13.89 2.11
N GLU A 261 -13.73 -15.03 2.32
CA GLU A 261 -12.33 -15.12 2.76
C GLU A 261 -11.39 -14.49 1.72
N VAL A 262 -11.55 -14.85 0.44
CA VAL A 262 -10.78 -14.28 -0.67
C VAL A 262 -10.98 -12.77 -0.77
N ALA A 263 -12.21 -12.28 -0.68
CA ALA A 263 -12.50 -10.84 -0.72
C ALA A 263 -11.85 -10.09 0.46
N ALA A 264 -11.87 -10.67 1.65
CA ALA A 264 -11.20 -10.11 2.82
C ALA A 264 -9.67 -10.09 2.66
N ASP A 265 -9.08 -11.14 2.10
CA ASP A 265 -7.65 -11.23 1.82
C ASP A 265 -7.21 -10.23 0.73
N LEU A 266 -8.01 -10.03 -0.31
CA LEU A 266 -7.76 -9.00 -1.34
C LEU A 266 -7.83 -7.59 -0.77
N HIS A 267 -8.80 -7.33 0.12
CA HIS A 267 -8.87 -6.04 0.81
C HIS A 267 -7.65 -5.82 1.70
N ALA A 268 -7.23 -6.84 2.46
CA ALA A 268 -6.03 -6.78 3.28
C ALA A 268 -4.75 -6.63 2.44
N LEU A 269 -4.69 -7.26 1.26
CA LEU A 269 -3.59 -7.09 0.30
C LEU A 269 -3.49 -5.64 -0.16
N ALA A 270 -4.62 -5.02 -0.55
CA ALA A 270 -4.63 -3.62 -0.95
C ALA A 270 -4.06 -2.73 0.17
N GLN A 271 -4.45 -2.99 1.42
CA GLN A 271 -3.91 -2.26 2.57
C GLN A 271 -2.40 -2.47 2.79
N GLU A 272 -1.88 -3.69 2.59
CA GLU A 272 -0.45 -3.99 2.68
C GLU A 272 0.34 -3.30 1.57
N VAL A 273 -0.17 -3.31 0.34
CA VAL A 273 0.46 -2.66 -0.83
C VAL A 273 0.51 -1.14 -0.66
N ASP A 274 -0.60 -0.50 -0.26
CA ASP A 274 -0.65 0.93 0.01
C ASP A 274 0.38 1.31 1.10
N TYR A 275 0.46 0.49 2.14
CA TYR A 275 1.36 0.71 3.26
C TYR A 275 2.82 0.50 2.90
N LEU A 276 3.12 -0.48 2.05
CA LEU A 276 4.44 -0.70 1.46
C LEU A 276 4.84 0.47 0.56
N ALA A 277 3.92 0.99 -0.26
CA ALA A 277 4.18 2.14 -1.12
C ALA A 277 4.50 3.40 -0.30
N ALA A 278 3.73 3.66 0.77
CA ALA A 278 4.05 4.72 1.72
C ALA A 278 5.44 4.50 2.33
N ALA A 279 5.72 3.32 2.87
CA ALA A 279 7.01 3.05 3.50
C ALA A 279 8.22 3.10 2.55
N GLY A 280 8.07 2.63 1.32
CA GLY A 280 9.14 2.50 0.35
C GLY A 280 9.57 3.83 -0.31
N ASN A 281 8.64 4.78 -0.44
CA ASN A 281 8.84 6.01 -1.20
C ASN A 281 9.37 7.18 -0.35
N HIS A 282 9.28 7.11 0.98
CA HIS A 282 9.68 8.22 1.85
C HIS A 282 11.14 8.13 2.30
N ARG A 283 11.97 9.00 1.70
CA ARG A 283 13.39 9.13 2.00
C ARG A 283 13.74 10.58 2.32
N SER A 284 14.55 10.80 3.34
CA SER A 284 15.05 12.12 3.71
C SER A 284 16.52 12.06 4.09
N GLY A 285 17.33 12.97 3.54
CA GLY A 285 18.70 13.15 4.01
C GLY A 285 18.76 13.64 5.46
N THR A 286 17.69 14.28 5.96
CA THR A 286 17.59 14.81 7.32
C THR A 286 17.54 13.72 8.39
N THR A 287 17.09 12.52 8.03
CA THR A 287 16.97 11.39 8.97
C THR A 287 18.24 10.54 9.03
N TYR A 288 19.30 10.91 8.30
CA TYR A 288 20.59 10.22 8.31
C TYR A 288 21.46 10.68 9.49
N TRP A 289 21.68 9.80 10.47
CA TRP A 289 22.43 10.10 11.70
C TRP A 289 23.78 9.40 11.71
N ARG A 290 24.86 10.18 11.62
CA ARG A 290 26.18 9.70 11.17
C ARG A 290 27.21 9.44 12.27
N LYS A 291 26.93 9.68 13.56
CA LYS A 291 27.95 9.57 14.62
C LYS A 291 27.87 8.24 15.37
N PRO A 292 28.86 7.33 15.23
CA PRO A 292 29.11 6.32 16.24
C PRO A 292 29.40 7.04 17.55
N THR A 293 28.52 6.89 18.53
CA THR A 293 28.78 7.38 19.88
C THR A 293 29.59 6.34 20.64
N ALA A 294 30.19 6.70 21.78
CA ALA A 294 30.83 5.74 22.67
C ALA A 294 29.90 4.55 23.05
N ALA A 295 28.57 4.72 22.90
CA ALA A 295 27.58 3.68 23.10
C ALA A 295 27.72 2.50 22.12
N TRP A 296 28.33 2.69 20.94
CA TRP A 296 28.50 1.64 19.92
C TRP A 296 29.65 0.68 20.23
N ALA A 297 30.61 1.11 21.06
CA ALA A 297 31.83 0.35 21.37
C ALA A 297 31.56 -0.96 22.13
N ARG A 298 30.40 -1.07 22.79
CA ARG A 298 30.00 -2.24 23.60
C ARG A 298 28.95 -3.13 22.93
N LEU A 299 28.49 -2.78 21.73
CA LEU A 299 27.53 -3.58 20.97
C LEU A 299 28.25 -4.78 20.35
N ASP A 300 27.58 -5.93 20.24
CA ASP A 300 28.02 -7.00 19.35
C ASP A 300 27.93 -6.56 17.88
N ASP A 301 28.60 -7.28 16.98
CA ASP A 301 28.73 -6.88 15.58
C ASP A 301 27.38 -6.86 14.84
N ALA A 302 26.46 -7.77 15.15
CA ALA A 302 25.14 -7.82 14.53
C ALA A 302 24.27 -6.63 14.96
N THR A 303 24.24 -6.34 16.26
CA THR A 303 23.55 -5.17 16.81
C THR A 303 24.16 -3.88 16.27
N ARG A 304 25.50 -3.79 16.18
CA ARG A 304 26.18 -2.62 15.62
C ARG A 304 25.83 -2.42 14.14
N ALA A 305 25.77 -3.49 13.36
CA ALA A 305 25.37 -3.44 11.95
C ALA A 305 23.92 -2.94 11.80
N ALA A 306 22.97 -3.48 12.56
CA ALA A 306 21.57 -3.05 12.49
C ALA A 306 21.38 -1.59 12.92
N VAL A 307 22.03 -1.18 14.01
CA VAL A 307 22.02 0.22 14.48
C VAL A 307 22.63 1.14 13.44
N ARG A 308 23.71 0.73 12.77
CA ARG A 308 24.32 1.47 11.66
C ARG A 308 23.34 1.61 10.50
N THR A 309 22.70 0.53 10.06
CA THR A 309 21.71 0.60 8.97
C THR A 309 20.53 1.50 9.33
N ILE A 310 20.00 1.42 10.54
CA ILE A 310 18.86 2.25 10.97
C ILE A 310 19.27 3.72 11.09
N SER A 311 20.43 4.01 11.67
CA SER A 311 20.87 5.39 11.94
C SER A 311 21.38 6.06 10.66
N ALA A 312 22.24 5.38 9.91
CA ALA A 312 22.92 5.88 8.71
C ALA A 312 22.23 5.43 7.42
N SER A 313 20.91 5.64 7.33
CA SER A 313 20.15 5.41 6.10
C SER A 313 19.07 6.47 5.88
N THR A 314 18.70 6.65 4.62
CA THR A 314 17.74 7.65 4.15
C THR A 314 16.26 7.27 4.25
N PRO A 315 15.85 5.98 4.25
CA PRO A 315 14.44 5.68 4.44
C PRO A 315 13.96 6.20 5.78
N ASN A 316 12.88 6.97 5.74
CA ASN A 316 12.26 7.51 6.95
C ASN A 316 11.64 6.39 7.75
N ILE A 317 11.07 5.37 7.11
CA ILE A 317 10.37 4.27 7.77
C ILE A 317 11.28 3.04 7.83
N GLN A 318 11.59 2.63 9.06
CA GLN A 318 12.51 1.56 9.39
C GLN A 318 11.75 0.49 10.18
N VAL A 319 12.08 -0.78 9.93
CA VAL A 319 11.53 -1.90 10.70
C VAL A 319 12.68 -2.64 11.37
N LEU A 320 12.53 -2.89 12.67
CA LEU A 320 13.45 -3.70 13.45
C LEU A 320 12.69 -4.86 14.08
N THR A 321 12.93 -6.07 13.57
CA THR A 321 12.43 -7.30 14.19
C THR A 321 13.42 -7.75 15.27
N VAL A 322 12.90 -8.00 16.48
CA VAL A 322 13.68 -8.29 17.68
C VAL A 322 13.29 -9.68 18.20
N HIS A 323 14.27 -10.57 18.32
CA HIS A 323 14.13 -11.90 18.92
C HIS A 323 14.51 -11.90 20.41
N PRO A 324 14.08 -12.91 21.21
CA PRO A 324 14.29 -12.94 22.66
C PRO A 324 15.75 -12.89 23.14
N ASP A 325 16.67 -13.34 22.30
CA ASP A 325 18.08 -13.56 22.60
C ASP A 325 18.94 -12.32 22.34
N CYS A 326 18.38 -11.25 21.77
CA CYS A 326 19.13 -10.02 21.50
C CYS A 326 18.94 -8.95 22.58
N ASP A 327 19.93 -8.05 22.70
CA ASP A 327 19.87 -6.91 23.60
C ASP A 327 19.18 -5.71 22.92
N LYS A 328 17.84 -5.76 22.90
CA LYS A 328 16.99 -4.66 22.43
C LYS A 328 17.32 -3.33 23.12
N ALA A 329 17.64 -3.36 24.41
CA ALA A 329 17.90 -2.15 25.19
C ALA A 329 19.18 -1.45 24.72
N ALA A 330 20.24 -2.21 24.46
CA ALA A 330 21.48 -1.70 23.91
C ALA A 330 21.28 -1.10 22.51
N ALA A 331 20.53 -1.78 21.64
CA ALA A 331 20.22 -1.29 20.29
C ALA A 331 19.50 0.07 20.33
N LEU A 332 18.41 0.19 21.11
CA LEU A 332 17.64 1.43 21.17
C LEU A 332 18.40 2.57 21.85
N LYS A 333 19.21 2.30 22.87
CA LYS A 333 20.10 3.30 23.48
C LYS A 333 21.13 3.82 22.48
N ALA A 334 21.69 2.95 21.64
CA ALA A 334 22.65 3.34 20.63
C ALA A 334 22.01 4.19 19.51
N ILE A 335 20.78 3.86 19.11
CA ILE A 335 19.98 4.66 18.16
C ILE A 335 19.62 6.02 18.77
N HIS A 336 19.17 6.05 20.04
CA HIS A 336 18.90 7.29 20.76
C HIS A 336 20.13 8.18 20.86
N ALA A 337 21.28 7.62 21.21
CA ALA A 337 22.54 8.34 21.26
C ALA A 337 22.94 8.90 19.88
N ALA A 338 22.67 8.17 18.79
CA ALA A 338 22.89 8.66 17.43
C ALA A 338 21.96 9.83 17.10
N ALA A 339 20.68 9.75 17.43
CA ALA A 339 19.73 10.85 17.24
C ALA A 339 20.13 12.11 18.05
N GLN A 340 20.47 11.95 19.34
CA GLN A 340 20.93 13.04 20.20
C GLN A 340 22.22 13.71 19.70
N ALA A 341 23.17 12.91 19.20
CA ALA A 341 24.42 13.42 18.62
C ALA A 341 24.19 14.27 17.34
N ASN A 342 23.01 14.19 16.74
CA ASN A 342 22.54 14.99 15.61
C ASN A 342 21.45 15.99 16.03
N HIS A 343 21.32 16.30 17.33
CA HIS A 343 20.35 17.25 17.87
C HIS A 343 18.88 16.91 17.56
N CYS A 344 18.57 15.64 17.32
CA CYS A 344 17.22 15.18 17.02
C CYS A 344 16.54 14.63 18.29
N SER A 345 15.28 15.00 18.52
CA SER A 345 14.48 14.49 19.64
C SER A 345 13.93 13.09 19.37
N VAL A 346 13.77 12.30 20.43
CA VAL A 346 13.27 10.92 20.36
C VAL A 346 11.97 10.76 21.15
N LEU A 347 10.91 10.37 20.45
CA LEU A 347 9.60 10.06 20.98
C LEU A 347 9.34 8.55 20.98
N ALA A 348 9.12 7.94 22.15
CA ALA A 348 8.64 6.56 22.23
C ALA A 348 7.11 6.49 22.26
N VAL A 349 6.55 5.60 21.45
CA VAL A 349 5.11 5.30 21.38
C VAL A 349 4.91 3.81 21.69
N PRO A 350 4.76 3.43 22.96
CA PRO A 350 4.54 2.03 23.33
C PRO A 350 3.12 1.59 22.93
N ALA A 351 3.01 0.56 22.09
CA ALA A 351 1.71 0.00 21.68
C ALA A 351 1.12 -0.95 22.73
N THR A 352 1.94 -1.47 23.66
CA THR A 352 1.49 -2.37 24.73
C THR A 352 1.88 -1.86 26.11
N LYS A 353 1.21 -2.39 27.15
CA LYS A 353 1.60 -2.12 28.55
C LYS A 353 3.05 -2.56 28.84
N ARG A 354 3.49 -3.68 28.24
CA ARG A 354 4.85 -4.20 28.39
C ARG A 354 5.87 -3.23 27.79
N ALA A 355 5.63 -2.76 26.56
CA ALA A 355 6.44 -1.72 25.94
C ALA A 355 6.46 -0.44 26.79
N GLY A 356 5.32 -0.06 27.38
CA GLY A 356 5.24 1.10 28.28
C GLY A 356 6.07 0.95 29.56
N THR A 357 6.17 -0.24 30.13
CA THR A 357 7.10 -0.53 31.23
C THR A 357 8.54 -0.48 30.76
N PHE A 358 8.85 -1.08 29.62
CA PHE A 358 10.19 -1.12 29.04
C PHE A 358 10.77 0.28 28.77
N VAL A 359 9.95 1.20 28.24
CA VAL A 359 10.32 2.62 28.04
C VAL A 359 10.77 3.26 29.35
N LYS A 360 10.05 3.02 30.46
CA LYS A 360 10.36 3.61 31.77
C LYS A 360 11.65 3.06 32.39
N GLU A 361 11.97 1.80 32.11
CA GLU A 361 13.15 1.12 32.68
C GLU A 361 14.43 1.37 31.86
N THR A 362 14.30 1.62 30.56
CA THR A 362 15.45 1.59 29.63
C THR A 362 15.97 2.98 29.24
N ALA A 363 15.17 4.04 29.42
CA ALA A 363 15.56 5.43 29.15
C ALA A 363 16.20 5.65 27.76
N TYR A 364 15.56 5.15 26.69
CA TYR A 364 16.02 5.30 25.30
C TYR A 364 15.29 6.42 24.51
N CYS A 365 14.55 7.28 25.20
CA CYS A 365 13.77 8.36 24.58
C CYS A 365 13.77 9.62 25.45
N ASP A 366 13.56 10.78 24.84
CA ASP A 366 13.41 12.04 25.57
C ASP A 366 11.97 12.22 26.08
N HIS A 367 11.00 11.75 25.29
CA HIS A 367 9.58 11.82 25.60
C HIS A 367 8.87 10.50 25.24
N TRP A 368 7.75 10.21 25.90
CA TRP A 368 6.88 9.11 25.52
C TRP A 368 5.40 9.49 25.60
N SER A 369 4.58 8.88 24.75
CA SER A 369 3.12 9.06 24.74
C SER A 369 2.44 7.82 24.18
N SER A 370 1.20 7.54 24.62
CA SER A 370 0.36 6.63 23.84
C SER A 370 -0.02 7.27 22.50
N ALA A 371 -0.27 6.44 21.49
CA ALA A 371 -0.67 6.89 20.14
C ALA A 371 -1.93 7.77 20.17
N ALA A 372 -2.99 7.30 20.85
CA ALA A 372 -4.25 8.03 20.96
C ALA A 372 -4.08 9.41 21.59
N ARG A 373 -3.31 9.50 22.69
CA ARG A 373 -3.02 10.78 23.36
C ARG A 373 -2.18 11.70 22.47
N TYR A 374 -1.19 11.15 21.76
CA TYR A 374 -0.33 11.93 20.88
C TYR A 374 -1.15 12.58 19.75
N ARG A 375 -2.02 11.79 19.11
CA ARG A 375 -2.92 12.25 18.06
C ARG A 375 -3.90 13.31 18.58
N GLU A 376 -4.57 13.05 19.70
CA GLU A 376 -5.48 14.03 20.34
C GLU A 376 -4.77 15.36 20.63
N GLN A 377 -3.53 15.33 21.10
CA GLN A 377 -2.76 16.54 21.40
C GLN A 377 -2.35 17.31 20.14
N LEU A 378 -2.04 16.63 19.05
CA LEU A 378 -1.79 17.27 17.76
C LEU A 378 -3.09 17.89 17.20
N ASP A 379 -4.18 17.14 17.19
CA ASP A 379 -5.49 17.58 16.66
C ASP A 379 -6.04 18.79 17.44
N THR A 380 -5.81 18.84 18.75
CA THR A 380 -6.22 19.95 19.62
C THR A 380 -5.21 21.10 19.67
N GLY A 381 -4.09 21.01 18.94
CA GLY A 381 -3.02 22.03 18.93
C GLY A 381 -2.26 22.17 20.26
N LYS A 382 -2.47 21.26 21.21
CA LYS A 382 -1.74 21.21 22.49
C LYS A 382 -0.30 20.76 22.34
N ARG A 383 0.03 20.13 21.21
CA ARG A 383 1.37 19.70 20.84
C ARG A 383 1.64 20.10 19.39
N THR A 384 2.88 20.48 19.09
CA THR A 384 3.32 20.74 17.72
C THR A 384 3.76 19.45 17.05
N ALA A 385 3.70 19.44 15.71
CA ALA A 385 4.27 18.37 14.91
C ALA A 385 5.75 18.14 15.28
N PRO A 386 6.27 16.91 15.13
CA PRO A 386 7.65 16.62 15.43
C PRO A 386 8.57 17.43 14.51
N GLU A 387 9.70 17.87 15.06
CA GLU A 387 10.70 18.64 14.33
C GLU A 387 11.34 17.77 13.23
N LYS A 388 11.81 18.44 12.17
CA LYS A 388 12.49 17.78 11.06
C LYS A 388 13.66 16.92 11.57
N GLY A 389 13.75 15.66 11.14
CA GLY A 389 14.79 14.73 11.58
C GLY A 389 14.54 14.03 12.93
N ALA A 390 13.48 14.38 13.67
CA ALA A 390 13.12 13.69 14.90
C ALA A 390 12.90 12.18 14.70
N LEU A 391 13.10 11.39 15.76
CA LEU A 391 12.87 9.94 15.77
C LEU A 391 11.58 9.62 16.53
N ILE A 392 10.69 8.86 15.89
CA ILE A 392 9.53 8.23 16.53
C ILE A 392 9.80 6.73 16.59
N VAL A 393 9.78 6.15 17.79
CA VAL A 393 9.94 4.71 18.01
C VAL A 393 8.60 4.13 18.43
N ILE A 394 8.00 3.30 17.59
CA ILE A 394 6.78 2.55 17.93
C ILE A 394 7.19 1.16 18.40
N ASP A 395 7.04 0.90 19.69
CA ASP A 395 7.39 -0.36 20.29
C ASP A 395 6.19 -1.33 20.32
N ASP A 396 6.40 -2.59 19.97
CA ASP A 396 5.37 -3.59 19.62
C ASP A 396 4.41 -3.07 18.54
N ALA A 397 4.95 -2.54 17.44
CA ALA A 397 4.19 -1.87 16.38
C ALA A 397 3.10 -2.76 15.73
N ASP A 398 3.27 -4.08 15.76
CA ASP A 398 2.30 -5.08 15.32
C ASP A 398 1.02 -5.14 16.19
N ARG A 399 1.05 -4.47 17.36
CA ARG A 399 -0.08 -4.35 18.31
C ARG A 399 -0.78 -3.01 18.27
N LEU A 400 -0.22 -2.06 17.52
CA LEU A 400 -0.86 -0.78 17.31
C LEU A 400 -2.07 -0.96 16.38
N ASP A 401 -3.08 -0.11 16.50
CA ASP A 401 -4.19 -0.13 15.53
C ASP A 401 -3.69 0.37 14.17
N ALA A 402 -4.17 -0.26 13.09
CA ALA A 402 -3.72 0.06 11.72
C ALA A 402 -3.91 1.54 11.36
N GLU A 403 -4.96 2.18 11.87
CA GLU A 403 -5.22 3.61 11.67
C GLU A 403 -4.14 4.49 12.30
N HIS A 404 -3.73 4.19 13.54
CA HIS A 404 -2.65 4.91 14.21
C HIS A 404 -1.31 4.66 13.52
N LEU A 405 -1.08 3.43 13.04
CA LEU A 405 0.14 3.08 12.33
C LEU A 405 0.27 3.86 11.01
N ARG A 406 -0.81 3.94 10.23
CA ARG A 406 -0.90 4.78 9.03
C ARG A 406 -0.69 6.25 9.34
N PHE A 407 -1.34 6.76 10.38
CA PHE A 407 -1.14 8.15 10.83
C PHE A 407 0.34 8.47 11.08
N PHE A 408 1.06 7.65 11.84
CA PHE A 408 2.49 7.90 12.09
C PHE A 408 3.35 7.78 10.84
N THR A 409 2.98 6.91 9.91
CA THR A 409 3.67 6.71 8.62
C THR A 409 3.52 7.96 7.75
N ASP A 410 2.29 8.46 7.61
CA ASP A 410 1.98 9.67 6.84
C ASP A 410 2.59 10.92 7.49
N GLN A 411 2.57 11.01 8.83
CA GLN A 411 3.25 12.08 9.54
C GLN A 411 4.75 12.04 9.31
N ALA A 412 5.38 10.86 9.36
CA ALA A 412 6.81 10.72 9.13
C ALA A 412 7.23 11.11 7.71
N ALA A 413 6.36 10.83 6.74
CA ALA A 413 6.49 11.28 5.37
C ALA A 413 6.41 12.81 5.24
N GLN A 414 5.41 13.43 5.86
CA GLN A 414 5.12 14.86 5.72
C GLN A 414 6.11 15.76 6.48
N THR A 415 6.69 15.26 7.57
CA THR A 415 7.53 16.05 8.49
C THR A 415 9.01 15.73 8.40
N ASP A 416 9.41 14.84 7.47
CA ASP A 416 10.80 14.37 7.34
C ASP A 416 11.36 13.81 8.66
N THR A 417 10.54 13.04 9.39
CA THR A 417 10.95 12.39 10.64
C THR A 417 11.24 10.91 10.41
N LYS A 418 12.15 10.35 11.19
CA LYS A 418 12.44 8.92 11.15
C LYS A 418 11.44 8.17 12.02
N LEU A 419 10.80 7.15 11.46
CA LEU A 419 9.87 6.25 12.13
C LEU A 419 10.51 4.87 12.24
N LEU A 420 10.80 4.43 13.45
CA LEU A 420 11.28 3.08 13.76
C LEU A 420 10.14 2.22 14.31
N LEU A 421 9.74 1.21 13.55
CA LEU A 421 8.73 0.24 13.93
C LEU A 421 9.42 -1.00 14.52
N ILE A 422 9.22 -1.27 15.80
CA ILE A 422 9.79 -2.44 16.46
C ILE A 422 8.76 -3.57 16.45
N ARG A 423 9.19 -4.74 15.96
CA ARG A 423 8.39 -5.97 15.96
C ARG A 423 9.02 -6.99 16.90
N SER A 424 8.29 -7.41 17.94
CA SER A 424 8.74 -8.46 18.85
C SER A 424 8.35 -9.85 18.31
N ALA A 425 9.33 -10.62 17.82
CA ALA A 425 9.09 -11.90 17.14
C ALA A 425 8.54 -13.03 18.03
N SER A 426 8.67 -12.89 19.36
CA SER A 426 8.30 -13.92 20.35
C SER A 426 6.99 -13.68 21.09
N SER A 427 6.17 -12.75 20.62
CA SER A 427 4.95 -12.40 21.36
C SER A 427 3.91 -13.54 21.30
N GLN A 428 3.54 -14.10 22.46
CA GLN A 428 2.58 -15.22 22.57
C GLN A 428 1.15 -14.87 22.12
N ARG A 429 0.83 -13.58 21.98
CA ARG A 429 -0.50 -13.11 21.58
C ARG A 429 -0.52 -12.83 20.07
N GLU A 430 -1.69 -12.89 19.45
CA GLU A 430 -1.79 -12.55 18.03
C GLU A 430 -1.68 -11.02 17.80
N PRO A 431 -0.96 -10.58 16.76
CA PRO A 431 -0.89 -9.18 16.38
C PRO A 431 -2.23 -8.69 15.82
N LYS A 432 -2.42 -7.37 15.80
CA LYS A 432 -3.67 -6.77 15.29
C LYS A 432 -3.75 -6.76 13.77
N HIS A 433 -2.61 -6.82 13.09
CA HIS A 433 -2.51 -6.78 11.63
C HIS A 433 -1.17 -7.39 11.16
N ALA A 434 -1.06 -7.65 9.85
CA ALA A 434 0.18 -8.13 9.23
C ALA A 434 1.05 -7.03 8.59
N LEU A 435 0.62 -5.75 8.64
CA LEU A 435 1.29 -4.61 7.98
C LEU A 435 2.79 -4.50 8.29
N VAL A 436 3.17 -4.54 9.58
CA VAL A 436 4.59 -4.45 10.00
C VAL A 436 5.39 -5.67 9.56
N LYS A 437 4.76 -6.85 9.49
CA LYS A 437 5.40 -8.05 8.95
C LYS A 437 5.62 -7.90 7.44
N ALA A 438 4.61 -7.42 6.70
CA ALA A 438 4.74 -7.17 5.27
C ALA A 438 5.90 -6.21 4.97
N LEU A 439 6.05 -5.14 5.76
CA LEU A 439 7.24 -4.27 5.67
C LEU A 439 8.54 -5.01 6.01
N ALA A 440 8.57 -5.80 7.08
CA ALA A 440 9.77 -6.53 7.50
C ALA A 440 10.23 -7.55 6.45
N ASP A 441 9.30 -8.24 5.78
CA ASP A 441 9.61 -9.25 4.76
C ASP A 441 9.99 -8.62 3.41
N THR A 442 9.51 -7.41 3.14
CA THR A 442 9.58 -6.80 1.81
C THR A 442 10.62 -5.69 1.72
N LEU A 443 10.80 -4.85 2.75
CA LEU A 443 11.73 -3.72 2.65
C LEU A 443 13.19 -4.21 2.74
N PRO A 444 14.08 -3.82 1.80
CA PRO A 444 15.45 -4.33 1.75
C PRO A 444 16.34 -3.77 2.88
N TRP A 445 15.89 -2.70 3.54
CA TRP A 445 16.57 -2.12 4.71
C TRP A 445 15.96 -2.56 6.05
N ALA A 446 14.94 -3.42 6.06
CA ALA A 446 14.43 -3.99 7.30
C ALA A 446 15.54 -4.76 8.04
N GLN A 447 15.63 -4.57 9.34
CA GLN A 447 16.66 -5.20 10.18
C GLN A 447 16.05 -6.26 11.09
N GLU A 448 16.85 -7.29 11.38
CA GLU A 448 16.47 -8.37 12.29
C GLU A 448 17.62 -8.60 13.29
N LEU A 449 17.28 -8.69 14.58
CA LEU A 449 18.24 -8.90 15.66
C LEU A 449 17.89 -10.14 16.48
N GLY A 450 18.90 -10.98 16.68
CA GLY A 450 18.79 -12.28 17.35
C GLY A 450 18.38 -13.40 16.41
N THR A 451 18.12 -14.59 16.97
CA THR A 451 17.90 -15.82 16.19
C THR A 451 16.41 -16.11 16.00
N PRO A 452 15.97 -16.33 14.74
CA PRO A 452 14.60 -16.74 14.47
C PRO A 452 14.25 -18.07 15.16
N SER A 453 13.21 -18.07 16.00
CA SER A 453 12.76 -19.30 16.64
C SER A 453 12.07 -20.22 15.61
N PRO A 454 12.52 -21.48 15.45
CA PRO A 454 11.91 -22.42 14.50
C PRO A 454 10.47 -22.81 14.86
N HIS A 455 10.01 -22.52 16.08
CA HIS A 455 8.67 -22.87 16.59
C HIS A 455 7.72 -21.67 16.67
N ALA A 456 8.14 -20.47 16.24
CA ALA A 456 7.24 -19.33 16.19
C ALA A 456 6.13 -19.60 15.17
N LYS A 457 4.85 -19.42 15.55
CA LYS A 457 3.73 -19.52 14.61
C LYS A 457 4.00 -18.60 13.42
N LYS A 458 4.14 -19.18 12.22
CA LYS A 458 4.32 -18.45 10.96
C LYS A 458 3.02 -17.70 10.65
N GLN A 459 2.89 -16.50 11.18
CA GLN A 459 1.77 -15.62 10.83
C GLN A 459 1.93 -15.22 9.37
N ARG A 460 0.89 -15.43 8.56
CA ARG A 460 0.96 -15.11 7.13
C ARG A 460 0.53 -13.68 6.82
N THR A 461 1.22 -13.00 5.92
CA THR A 461 0.80 -11.71 5.34
C THR A 461 -0.37 -11.91 4.37
N ALA A 462 -1.10 -10.84 4.04
CA ALA A 462 -2.13 -10.91 3.00
C ALA A 462 -1.49 -11.22 1.63
N MET A 463 -0.30 -10.69 1.36
CA MET A 463 0.52 -11.08 0.20
C MET A 463 0.73 -12.60 0.13
N GLU A 464 1.16 -13.24 1.23
CA GLU A 464 1.37 -14.70 1.26
C GLU A 464 0.05 -15.49 1.09
N ARG A 465 -1.07 -15.00 1.62
CA ARG A 465 -2.39 -15.66 1.50
C ARG A 465 -2.95 -15.53 0.08
N VAL A 466 -2.92 -14.35 -0.52
CA VAL A 466 -3.39 -14.15 -1.90
C VAL A 466 -2.49 -14.87 -2.91
N ALA A 467 -1.18 -14.93 -2.67
CA ALA A 467 -0.27 -15.72 -3.52
C ALA A 467 -0.62 -17.22 -3.51
N GLU A 468 -1.03 -17.76 -2.37
CA GLU A 468 -1.51 -19.14 -2.28
C GLU A 468 -2.85 -19.33 -3.00
N HIS A 469 -3.82 -18.40 -2.84
CA HIS A 469 -5.08 -18.46 -3.59
C HIS A 469 -4.87 -18.43 -5.11
N LEU A 470 -3.86 -17.68 -5.59
CA LEU A 470 -3.44 -17.66 -7.00
C LEU A 470 -2.86 -19.00 -7.45
N HIS A 471 -2.00 -19.60 -6.61
CA HIS A 471 -1.37 -20.89 -6.87
C HIS A 471 -2.39 -22.03 -6.91
N GLU A 472 -3.35 -22.03 -5.99
CA GLU A 472 -4.40 -23.05 -5.89
C GLU A 472 -5.59 -22.79 -6.83
N HIS A 473 -5.51 -21.76 -7.68
CA HIS A 473 -6.55 -21.38 -8.64
C HIS A 473 -7.93 -21.14 -7.99
N ARG A 474 -7.96 -20.58 -6.78
CA ARG A 474 -9.17 -20.31 -5.99
C ARG A 474 -9.87 -18.98 -6.33
N LEU A 475 -9.24 -18.14 -7.15
CA LEU A 475 -9.71 -16.80 -7.49
C LEU A 475 -10.59 -16.80 -8.76
N THR A 476 -11.64 -15.97 -8.77
CA THR A 476 -12.37 -15.69 -10.01
C THR A 476 -11.50 -14.92 -11.00
N HIS A 477 -11.91 -14.85 -12.28
CA HIS A 477 -11.16 -14.07 -13.28
C HIS A 477 -10.98 -12.60 -12.86
N HIS A 478 -12.03 -11.98 -12.30
CA HIS A 478 -11.97 -10.60 -11.81
C HIS A 478 -10.99 -10.47 -10.64
N ASP A 479 -11.13 -11.32 -9.62
CA ASP A 479 -10.27 -11.30 -8.43
C ASP A 479 -8.80 -11.57 -8.76
N ARG A 480 -8.53 -12.46 -9.73
CA ARG A 480 -7.18 -12.75 -10.22
C ARG A 480 -6.57 -11.52 -10.90
N THR A 481 -7.36 -10.77 -11.66
CA THR A 481 -6.91 -9.53 -12.31
C THR A 481 -6.53 -8.50 -11.24
N THR A 482 -7.43 -8.26 -10.28
CA THR A 482 -7.19 -7.37 -9.13
C THR A 482 -5.95 -7.77 -8.33
N ALA A 483 -5.79 -9.05 -8.00
CA ALA A 483 -4.61 -9.55 -7.29
C ALA A 483 -3.32 -9.27 -8.07
N THR A 484 -3.33 -9.52 -9.38
CA THR A 484 -2.16 -9.30 -10.24
C THR A 484 -1.80 -7.81 -10.32
N GLU A 485 -2.80 -6.93 -10.44
CA GLU A 485 -2.62 -5.48 -10.38
C GLU A 485 -2.02 -5.04 -9.04
N LEU A 486 -2.55 -5.51 -7.91
CA LEU A 486 -2.01 -5.17 -6.58
C LEU A 486 -0.56 -5.65 -6.40
N PHE A 487 -0.22 -6.87 -6.82
CA PHE A 487 1.16 -7.36 -6.76
C PHE A 487 2.11 -6.58 -7.67
N SER A 488 1.62 -6.10 -8.82
CA SER A 488 2.43 -5.22 -9.68
C SER A 488 2.77 -3.91 -8.95
N HIS A 489 1.85 -3.33 -8.17
CA HIS A 489 2.11 -2.14 -7.37
C HIS A 489 3.03 -2.40 -6.16
N ALA A 490 3.06 -3.63 -5.64
CA ALA A 490 3.99 -4.03 -4.58
C ALA A 490 5.44 -4.18 -5.07
N THR A 491 5.61 -4.57 -6.34
CA THR A 491 6.90 -4.85 -6.99
C THR A 491 7.39 -3.69 -7.87
N ALA A 492 6.49 -2.78 -8.27
CA ALA A 492 6.77 -1.60 -9.07
C ALA A 492 7.37 -0.38 -8.35
N PRO A 493 7.54 -0.30 -7.00
CA PRO A 493 8.64 0.49 -6.51
C PRO A 493 9.88 -0.32 -6.91
N GLN A 494 10.35 -0.15 -8.16
CA GLN A 494 11.77 -0.24 -8.42
C GLN A 494 12.36 0.57 -7.28
N TRP A 495 12.97 -0.08 -6.30
CA TRP A 495 13.61 0.59 -5.16
C TRP A 495 14.82 1.28 -5.75
N ASP A 496 14.50 2.35 -6.44
CA ASP A 496 15.31 2.88 -7.47
C ASP A 496 16.41 3.62 -6.75
N HIS A 497 17.59 3.02 -6.81
CA HIS A 497 18.80 3.62 -6.31
C HIS A 497 19.09 4.95 -7.05
N SER A 498 18.34 5.27 -8.12
CA SER A 498 18.50 6.46 -8.94
C SER A 498 17.55 7.64 -8.66
N HIS A 499 16.49 7.50 -7.83
CA HIS A 499 15.57 8.63 -7.53
C HIS A 499 15.81 9.28 -6.15
N ALA A 500 17.07 9.46 -5.77
CA ALA A 500 17.43 10.41 -4.72
C ALA A 500 17.66 11.80 -5.35
N ALA A 501 16.69 12.70 -5.19
CA ALA A 501 16.94 14.13 -5.31
C ALA A 501 17.88 14.56 -4.18
N THR A 502 19.18 14.39 -4.43
CA THR A 502 20.43 14.82 -3.74
C THR A 502 21.37 13.60 -3.74
N PRO A 503 22.53 13.64 -4.42
CA PRO A 503 23.54 12.59 -4.31
C PRO A 503 23.89 12.41 -2.83
N LEU A 504 23.57 11.25 -2.26
CA LEU A 504 23.98 10.95 -0.90
C LEU A 504 25.43 10.49 -0.96
N VAL A 505 26.32 11.35 -0.50
CA VAL A 505 27.75 11.05 -0.42
C VAL A 505 28.04 10.42 0.92
N ASP A 506 28.67 9.26 0.90
CA ASP A 506 29.21 8.67 2.12
C ASP A 506 30.47 9.45 2.51
N VAL A 507 30.31 10.53 3.30
CA VAL A 507 31.40 11.39 3.78
C VAL A 507 32.55 10.62 4.48
N GLU A 508 32.32 9.41 5.01
CA GLU A 508 33.36 8.63 5.71
C GLU A 508 34.19 7.85 4.69
N LYS A 509 33.52 7.22 3.71
CA LYS A 509 34.20 6.67 2.55
C LYS A 509 34.92 7.77 1.76
N LEU A 510 34.30 8.91 1.52
CA LEU A 510 34.93 10.09 0.90
C LEU A 510 36.18 10.54 1.67
N ARG A 511 36.09 10.63 3.01
CA ARG A 511 37.25 10.97 3.85
C ARG A 511 38.36 9.92 3.70
N THR A 512 38.00 8.64 3.70
CA THR A 512 38.94 7.53 3.52
C THR A 512 39.61 7.58 2.14
N GLU A 513 38.86 7.89 1.09
CA GLU A 513 39.36 8.11 -0.28
C GLU A 513 40.38 9.26 -0.31
N VAL A 514 40.04 10.42 0.28
CA VAL A 514 40.92 11.61 0.33
C VAL A 514 42.17 11.37 1.18
N ASP A 515 42.05 10.68 2.31
CA ASP A 515 43.18 10.36 3.18
C ASP A 515 44.09 9.30 2.56
N CYS A 516 43.53 8.28 1.89
CA CYS A 516 44.29 7.30 1.12
C CYS A 516 45.06 7.97 -0.03
N LEU A 517 44.42 8.89 -0.76
CA LEU A 517 45.07 9.70 -1.79
C LEU A 517 46.23 10.53 -1.21
N THR A 518 46.04 11.13 -0.04
CA THR A 518 47.08 11.90 0.66
C THR A 518 48.28 11.02 1.01
N ALA A 519 48.04 9.80 1.51
CA ALA A 519 49.08 8.85 1.87
C ALA A 519 49.86 8.35 0.65
N ALA A 520 49.22 8.23 -0.51
CA ALA A 520 49.86 7.71 -1.74
C ALA A 520 50.89 8.66 -2.38
N GLY A 521 50.91 9.95 -2.03
CA GLY A 521 51.80 10.94 -2.66
C GLY A 521 53.23 11.00 -2.17
N SER A 522 53.67 10.05 -1.34
CA SER A 522 55.06 10.01 -0.88
C SER A 522 56.01 9.65 -2.03
N VAL A 523 57.23 10.17 -1.95
CA VAL A 523 58.29 9.93 -2.95
C VAL A 523 59.52 9.37 -2.26
N SER A 524 60.16 8.41 -2.91
CA SER A 524 61.39 7.77 -2.46
C SER A 524 62.29 7.56 -3.67
N GLY A 525 63.48 8.16 -3.64
CA GLY A 525 64.50 7.87 -4.65
C GLY A 525 64.95 6.40 -4.65
N ARG A 526 64.71 5.67 -3.55
CA ARG A 526 64.97 4.23 -3.45
C ARG A 526 63.90 3.37 -4.14
N ALA A 527 62.72 3.94 -4.41
CA ALA A 527 61.64 3.30 -5.16
C ALA A 527 61.73 3.53 -6.68
N MET A 528 62.76 4.26 -7.16
CA MET A 528 63.04 4.44 -8.58
C MET A 528 63.95 3.30 -9.06
N TYR A 529 63.51 2.58 -10.08
CA TYR A 529 64.29 1.50 -10.68
C TYR A 529 64.90 1.92 -12.02
N PRO A 530 66.20 1.69 -12.23
CA PRO A 530 66.82 1.93 -13.53
C PRO A 530 66.22 0.99 -14.58
N PRO A 531 66.17 1.40 -15.85
CA PRO A 531 65.68 0.52 -16.91
C PRO A 531 66.57 -0.73 -17.00
N PRO A 532 65.99 -1.92 -17.19
CA PRO A 532 66.76 -3.15 -17.39
C PRO A 532 67.56 -3.06 -18.71
N PRO A 533 68.60 -3.90 -18.90
CA PRO A 533 69.50 -3.82 -20.06
C PRO A 533 68.80 -3.90 -21.42
N ASP A 534 67.69 -4.64 -21.50
CA ASP A 534 66.85 -4.82 -22.67
C ASP A 534 65.83 -3.67 -22.89
N ARG A 535 65.81 -2.67 -22.00
CA ARG A 535 64.93 -1.49 -22.05
C ARG A 535 63.46 -1.84 -22.30
N TYR A 536 62.96 -2.86 -21.62
CA TYR A 536 61.57 -3.32 -21.72
C TYR A 536 61.18 -3.86 -23.12
N ALA A 537 62.14 -4.37 -23.90
CA ALA A 537 61.89 -4.89 -25.25
C ALA A 537 60.84 -6.03 -25.29
N SER A 538 60.73 -6.82 -24.21
CA SER A 538 59.74 -7.89 -24.06
C SER A 538 58.29 -7.40 -23.93
N VAL A 539 58.08 -6.14 -23.54
CA VAL A 539 56.75 -5.54 -23.41
C VAL A 539 56.27 -5.07 -24.79
N PRO A 540 54.98 -5.26 -25.15
CA PRO A 540 54.41 -4.69 -26.37
C PRO A 540 54.68 -3.19 -26.51
N GLU A 541 54.99 -2.72 -27.72
CA GLU A 541 55.39 -1.32 -27.98
C GLU A 541 54.38 -0.30 -27.42
N ALA A 542 53.08 -0.61 -27.52
CA ALA A 542 52.00 0.23 -27.01
C ALA A 542 52.08 0.46 -25.49
N ASP A 543 52.60 -0.52 -24.74
CA ASP A 543 52.60 -0.53 -23.27
C ASP A 543 53.97 -0.19 -22.65
N ARG A 544 55.06 -0.26 -23.43
CA ARG A 544 56.45 -0.04 -22.95
C ARG A 544 56.61 1.24 -22.15
N LYS A 545 55.99 2.33 -22.61
CA LYS A 545 56.10 3.64 -21.94
C LYS A 545 55.42 3.63 -20.57
N ALA A 546 54.27 2.97 -20.45
CA ALA A 546 53.53 2.84 -19.20
C ALA A 546 54.30 1.98 -18.19
N VAL A 547 54.82 0.84 -18.64
CA VAL A 547 55.65 -0.07 -17.83
C VAL A 547 56.94 0.62 -17.36
N ALA A 548 57.64 1.33 -18.26
CA ALA A 548 58.84 2.08 -17.92
C ALA A 548 58.55 3.14 -16.85
N ARG A 549 57.45 3.89 -16.98
CA ARG A 549 57.03 4.89 -15.98
C ARG A 549 56.67 4.27 -14.64
N ALA A 550 55.97 3.13 -14.63
CA ALA A 550 55.63 2.43 -13.39
C ALA A 550 56.90 1.96 -12.63
N ALA A 551 57.93 1.51 -13.36
CA ALA A 551 59.20 1.11 -12.76
C ALA A 551 60.07 2.30 -12.33
N SER A 552 60.25 3.30 -13.19
CA SER A 552 61.19 4.40 -12.97
C SER A 552 60.61 5.58 -12.18
N GLY A 553 59.31 5.59 -11.86
CA GLY A 553 58.69 6.63 -11.05
C GLY A 553 59.28 6.69 -9.63
N VAL A 554 59.49 7.90 -9.10
CA VAL A 554 59.97 8.10 -7.71
C VAL A 554 58.89 7.88 -6.65
N GLN A 555 57.65 7.61 -7.07
CA GLN A 555 56.50 7.51 -6.19
C GLN A 555 56.51 6.16 -5.46
N SER A 556 56.31 6.20 -4.15
CA SER A 556 56.28 5.00 -3.32
C SER A 556 55.04 4.15 -3.59
N VAL A 557 53.96 4.76 -4.08
CA VAL A 557 52.71 4.07 -4.44
C VAL A 557 52.42 4.28 -5.92
N GLN A 558 52.31 3.17 -6.63
CA GLN A 558 52.11 3.09 -8.06
C GLN A 558 50.86 2.24 -8.33
N VAL A 559 49.98 2.71 -9.22
CA VAL A 559 48.84 1.92 -9.70
C VAL A 559 49.07 1.57 -11.15
N LEU A 560 48.84 0.29 -11.49
CA LEU A 560 48.87 -0.23 -12.85
C LEU A 560 47.52 -0.88 -13.16
N THR A 561 46.74 -0.26 -14.03
CA THR A 561 45.48 -0.83 -14.52
C THR A 561 45.76 -1.69 -15.75
N VAL A 562 45.34 -2.94 -15.70
CA VAL A 562 45.61 -3.95 -16.74
C VAL A 562 44.34 -4.22 -17.54
N GLY A 563 44.33 -3.83 -18.81
CA GLY A 563 43.24 -4.07 -19.75
C GLY A 563 43.12 -5.53 -20.19
N ALA A 564 42.02 -5.86 -20.88
CA ALA A 564 41.68 -7.26 -21.22
C ALA A 564 42.65 -7.91 -22.21
N ASP A 565 43.28 -7.11 -23.06
CA ASP A 565 44.24 -7.49 -24.11
C ASP A 565 45.71 -7.21 -23.69
N ALA A 566 45.94 -6.77 -22.46
CA ALA A 566 47.27 -6.42 -21.98
C ALA A 566 48.11 -7.67 -21.68
N ASP A 567 49.40 -7.61 -22.02
CA ASP A 567 50.38 -8.62 -21.62
C ASP A 567 50.85 -8.37 -20.17
N LYS A 568 49.99 -8.76 -19.22
CA LYS A 568 50.24 -8.64 -17.77
C LYS A 568 51.55 -9.31 -17.37
N THR A 569 51.86 -10.46 -17.95
CA THR A 569 53.04 -11.27 -17.62
C THR A 569 54.33 -10.51 -17.94
N ASN A 570 54.50 -10.09 -19.19
CA ASN A 570 55.71 -9.37 -19.60
C ASN A 570 55.81 -8.01 -18.90
N ALA A 571 54.68 -7.33 -18.64
CA ALA A 571 54.68 -6.09 -17.87
C ALA A 571 55.22 -6.28 -16.45
N LEU A 572 54.69 -7.23 -15.67
CA LEU A 572 55.13 -7.46 -14.29
C LEU A 572 56.58 -7.99 -14.23
N GLN A 573 56.96 -8.90 -15.12
CA GLN A 573 58.33 -9.40 -15.20
C GLN A 573 59.32 -8.28 -15.54
N ALA A 574 58.98 -7.37 -16.43
CA ALA A 574 59.88 -6.28 -16.81
C ALA A 574 60.02 -5.22 -15.69
N ILE A 575 58.96 -4.93 -14.94
CA ILE A 575 59.04 -4.08 -13.73
C ILE A 575 59.91 -4.77 -12.66
N ALA A 576 59.70 -6.07 -12.43
CA ALA A 576 60.49 -6.83 -11.48
C ALA A 576 61.97 -6.92 -11.90
N ALA A 577 62.25 -7.08 -13.19
CA ALA A 577 63.61 -7.07 -13.73
C ALA A 577 64.30 -5.71 -13.52
N ALA A 578 63.57 -4.60 -13.68
CA ALA A 578 64.09 -3.27 -13.37
C ALA A 578 64.48 -3.14 -11.89
N ALA A 579 63.63 -3.62 -10.99
CA ALA A 579 63.91 -3.63 -9.54
C ALA A 579 65.16 -4.46 -9.22
N ARG A 580 65.27 -5.67 -9.79
CA ARG A 580 66.44 -6.55 -9.62
C ARG A 580 67.72 -5.97 -10.20
N ALA A 581 67.64 -5.26 -11.34
CA ALA A 581 68.78 -4.54 -11.90
C ALA A 581 69.30 -3.43 -10.97
N GLY A 582 68.45 -2.88 -10.11
CA GLY A 582 68.81 -1.98 -9.02
C GLY A 582 69.14 -2.67 -7.69
N GLU A 583 69.39 -3.98 -7.70
CA GLU A 583 69.65 -4.83 -6.52
C GLU A 583 68.53 -4.75 -5.45
N LYS A 584 67.27 -4.66 -5.89
CA LYS A 584 66.10 -4.62 -5.01
C LYS A 584 65.37 -5.96 -5.00
N GLN A 585 64.80 -6.29 -3.85
CA GLN A 585 63.94 -7.45 -3.69
C GLN A 585 62.56 -7.16 -4.29
N VAL A 586 61.92 -8.20 -4.81
CA VAL A 586 60.56 -8.17 -5.34
C VAL A 586 59.71 -9.18 -4.58
N PHE A 587 58.56 -8.75 -4.07
CA PHE A 587 57.65 -9.61 -3.31
C PHE A 587 56.23 -9.50 -3.86
N ALA A 588 55.60 -10.64 -4.16
CA ALA A 588 54.24 -10.70 -4.69
C ALA A 588 53.21 -10.91 -3.56
N ILE A 589 52.07 -10.25 -3.68
CA ILE A 589 50.95 -10.31 -2.74
C ILE A 589 49.68 -10.54 -3.57
N PRO A 590 49.41 -11.79 -3.99
CA PRO A 590 48.19 -12.10 -4.74
C PRO A 590 46.95 -12.01 -3.85
N ALA A 591 46.00 -11.15 -4.19
CA ALA A 591 44.79 -10.92 -3.39
C ALA A 591 43.66 -11.92 -3.64
N THR A 592 43.77 -12.73 -4.71
CA THR A 592 42.77 -13.73 -5.12
C THR A 592 43.43 -15.08 -5.40
N ASP A 593 42.62 -16.14 -5.47
CA ASP A 593 43.10 -17.46 -5.89
C ASP A 593 43.56 -17.46 -7.35
N ASP A 594 42.92 -16.66 -8.20
CA ASP A 594 43.32 -16.47 -9.60
C ASP A 594 44.68 -15.77 -9.70
N ALA A 595 44.92 -14.72 -8.92
CA ALA A 595 46.22 -14.06 -8.82
C ALA A 595 47.30 -15.01 -8.26
N THR A 596 46.94 -15.88 -7.32
CA THR A 596 47.86 -16.88 -6.76
C THR A 596 48.25 -17.91 -7.82
N THR A 597 47.28 -18.38 -8.59
CA THR A 597 47.49 -19.28 -9.73
C THR A 597 48.34 -18.63 -10.81
N PHE A 598 48.05 -17.36 -11.13
CA PHE A 598 48.81 -16.57 -12.07
C PHE A 598 50.27 -16.40 -11.62
N TYR A 599 50.51 -16.11 -10.34
CA TYR A 599 51.87 -16.04 -9.79
C TYR A 599 52.59 -17.38 -9.92
N ALA A 600 51.94 -18.50 -9.57
CA ALA A 600 52.55 -19.83 -9.61
C ALA A 600 53.05 -20.19 -11.03
N ALA A 601 52.34 -19.75 -12.07
CA ALA A 601 52.70 -19.98 -13.46
C ALA A 601 53.84 -19.09 -13.99
N HIS A 602 54.00 -17.86 -13.47
CA HIS A 602 54.87 -16.84 -14.07
C HIS A 602 56.04 -16.36 -13.20
N GLN A 603 55.97 -16.60 -11.88
CA GLN A 603 57.03 -16.39 -10.88
C GLN A 603 57.82 -15.08 -11.03
N TYR A 604 57.11 -13.95 -11.13
CA TYR A 604 57.73 -12.65 -11.38
C TYR A 604 58.44 -12.04 -10.16
N ALA A 605 58.30 -12.61 -8.95
CA ALA A 605 58.87 -12.11 -7.68
C ALA A 605 59.79 -13.14 -6.99
N ASP A 606 60.53 -12.71 -5.96
CA ASP A 606 61.46 -13.56 -5.19
C ASP A 606 60.74 -14.40 -4.12
N GLY A 607 59.50 -14.03 -3.79
CA GLY A 607 58.61 -14.73 -2.87
C GLY A 607 57.19 -14.17 -2.95
N TYR A 608 56.24 -14.90 -2.37
CA TYR A 608 54.84 -14.45 -2.28
C TYR A 608 54.17 -14.85 -0.97
N ASN A 609 53.14 -14.11 -0.57
CA ASN A 609 52.23 -14.50 0.51
C ASN A 609 50.89 -13.75 0.38
N THR A 610 49.85 -14.20 1.08
CA THR A 610 48.52 -13.57 1.01
C THR A 610 48.50 -12.19 1.68
N PRO A 611 47.59 -11.28 1.28
CA PRO A 611 47.50 -9.94 1.88
C PRO A 611 47.37 -9.96 3.40
N ALA A 612 46.51 -10.85 3.94
CA ALA A 612 46.31 -10.99 5.38
C ALA A 612 47.59 -11.41 6.10
N ALA A 613 48.29 -12.44 5.60
CA ALA A 613 49.53 -12.91 6.21
C ALA A 613 50.64 -11.85 6.17
N VAL A 614 50.76 -11.10 5.07
CA VAL A 614 51.74 -10.01 4.96
C VAL A 614 51.37 -8.86 5.90
N HIS A 615 50.10 -8.46 5.93
CA HIS A 615 49.59 -7.43 6.83
C HIS A 615 49.88 -7.79 8.29
N ASP A 616 49.55 -8.99 8.73
CA ASP A 616 49.71 -9.42 10.12
C ASP A 616 51.19 -9.52 10.51
N THR A 617 52.04 -10.04 9.60
CA THR A 617 53.48 -10.17 9.85
C THR A 617 54.17 -8.80 9.97
N LEU A 618 53.84 -7.86 9.08
CA LEU A 618 54.43 -6.52 9.07
C LEU A 618 53.86 -5.64 10.19
N SER A 619 52.57 -5.73 10.48
CA SER A 619 51.93 -4.94 11.55
C SER A 619 52.39 -5.38 12.95
N ALA A 620 52.64 -6.67 13.15
CA ALA A 620 53.23 -7.20 14.38
C ALA A 620 54.74 -6.96 14.49
N GLY A 621 55.40 -6.45 13.45
CA GLY A 621 56.85 -6.21 13.43
C GLY A 621 57.69 -7.49 13.36
N HIS A 622 57.10 -8.62 12.98
CA HIS A 622 57.78 -9.92 12.85
C HIS A 622 58.67 -10.01 11.60
N ALA A 623 58.49 -9.10 10.64
CA ALA A 623 59.36 -8.95 9.48
C ALA A 623 59.63 -7.47 9.20
N THR A 624 60.79 -7.17 8.65
CA THR A 624 61.15 -5.83 8.16
C THR A 624 61.45 -5.91 6.67
N VAL A 625 60.97 -4.92 5.92
CA VAL A 625 61.19 -4.85 4.47
C VAL A 625 62.30 -3.84 4.18
N PRO A 626 63.39 -4.23 3.48
CA PRO A 626 64.45 -3.31 3.13
C PRO A 626 63.94 -2.12 2.29
N PRO A 627 64.46 -0.89 2.49
CA PRO A 627 64.11 0.24 1.65
C PRO A 627 64.38 0.00 0.17
N GLY A 628 63.42 0.36 -0.68
CA GLY A 628 63.47 0.17 -2.14
C GLY A 628 62.93 -1.18 -2.64
N THR A 629 62.58 -2.12 -1.75
CA THR A 629 61.87 -3.35 -2.14
C THR A 629 60.58 -3.03 -2.88
N LEU A 630 60.28 -3.82 -3.91
CA LEU A 630 59.06 -3.76 -4.70
C LEU A 630 58.03 -4.76 -4.15
N LEU A 631 56.92 -4.25 -3.61
CA LEU A 631 55.75 -5.02 -3.21
C LEU A 631 54.71 -4.93 -4.35
N ILE A 632 54.34 -6.07 -4.94
CA ILE A 632 53.36 -6.13 -6.03
C ILE A 632 52.10 -6.79 -5.48
N VAL A 633 51.03 -6.01 -5.30
CA VAL A 633 49.72 -6.55 -4.97
C VAL A 633 48.98 -6.85 -6.26
N ASP A 634 48.73 -8.13 -6.51
CA ASP A 634 47.96 -8.56 -7.68
C ASP A 634 46.48 -8.70 -7.33
N ASP A 635 45.60 -8.29 -8.25
CA ASP A 635 44.16 -8.07 -8.03
C ASP A 635 43.87 -7.18 -6.82
N ALA A 636 44.56 -6.05 -6.74
CA ALA A 636 44.50 -5.12 -5.60
C ALA A 636 43.09 -4.59 -5.29
N ASP A 637 42.17 -4.61 -6.26
CA ASP A 637 40.75 -4.26 -6.07
C ASP A 637 40.03 -5.19 -5.08
N HIS A 638 40.59 -6.37 -4.80
CA HIS A 638 40.06 -7.34 -3.83
C HIS A 638 40.56 -7.13 -2.39
N LEU A 639 41.50 -6.21 -2.15
CA LEU A 639 41.95 -5.84 -0.80
C LEU A 639 40.86 -5.07 -0.06
N ASP A 640 40.65 -5.36 1.24
CA ASP A 640 39.77 -4.54 2.09
C ASP A 640 40.32 -3.12 2.34
N ALA A 641 39.50 -2.25 2.93
CA ALA A 641 39.84 -0.83 3.12
C ALA A 641 41.03 -0.63 4.06
N ASP A 642 41.13 -1.49 5.08
CA ASP A 642 42.21 -1.44 6.06
C ASP A 642 43.53 -1.90 5.43
N GLN A 643 43.51 -2.96 4.63
CA GLN A 643 44.66 -3.46 3.89
C GLN A 643 45.21 -2.42 2.90
N VAL A 644 44.35 -1.80 2.08
CA VAL A 644 44.78 -0.76 1.12
C VAL A 644 45.44 0.41 1.85
N ARG A 645 44.82 0.90 2.92
CA ARG A 645 45.38 1.98 3.76
C ARG A 645 46.72 1.56 4.35
N TYR A 646 46.79 0.38 4.97
CA TYR A 646 47.99 -0.13 5.60
C TYR A 646 49.16 -0.21 4.61
N PHE A 647 48.99 -0.86 3.45
CA PHE A 647 50.07 -1.02 2.49
C PHE A 647 50.54 0.33 1.92
N THR A 648 49.61 1.23 1.62
CA THR A 648 49.91 2.60 1.13
C THR A 648 50.77 3.38 2.12
N GLU A 649 50.38 3.36 3.39
CA GLU A 649 51.12 4.03 4.45
C GLU A 649 52.46 3.34 4.77
N HIS A 650 52.46 2.00 4.80
CA HIS A 650 53.66 1.21 5.03
C HIS A 650 54.72 1.49 3.96
N ALA A 651 54.33 1.52 2.69
CA ALA A 651 55.24 1.86 1.58
C ALA A 651 55.88 3.23 1.78
N SER A 652 55.06 4.21 2.14
CA SER A 652 55.48 5.58 2.41
C SER A 652 56.44 5.70 3.60
N ARG A 653 56.20 4.98 4.69
CA ARG A 653 57.06 5.01 5.89
C ARG A 653 58.37 4.26 5.70
N THR A 654 58.35 3.16 4.96
CA THR A 654 59.51 2.25 4.81
C THR A 654 60.38 2.55 3.59
N ASN A 655 60.01 3.56 2.79
CA ASN A 655 60.67 3.90 1.52
C ASN A 655 60.70 2.71 0.54
N THR A 656 59.68 1.86 0.58
CA THR A 656 59.47 0.75 -0.36
C THR A 656 58.57 1.20 -1.50
N LYS A 657 58.55 0.46 -2.61
CA LYS A 657 57.62 0.71 -3.70
C LYS A 657 56.47 -0.29 -3.62
N LEU A 658 55.24 0.21 -3.59
CA LEU A 658 54.01 -0.56 -3.69
C LEU A 658 53.43 -0.38 -5.10
N LEU A 659 53.30 -1.49 -5.83
CA LEU A 659 52.61 -1.57 -7.09
C LEU A 659 51.25 -2.25 -6.88
N LEU A 660 50.17 -1.49 -6.98
CA LEU A 660 48.81 -1.99 -6.95
C LEU A 660 48.38 -2.33 -8.38
N VAL A 661 48.22 -3.61 -8.67
CA VAL A 661 47.77 -4.10 -9.98
C VAL A 661 46.26 -4.28 -9.93
N ARG A 662 45.57 -3.56 -10.81
CA ARG A 662 44.10 -3.54 -10.89
C ARG A 662 43.63 -4.18 -12.20
N ASN A 663 42.60 -5.03 -12.11
CA ASN A 663 41.88 -5.55 -13.26
C ASN A 663 40.44 -5.01 -13.26
N PRO A 664 40.06 -4.13 -14.20
CA PRO A 664 38.75 -3.49 -14.22
C PRO A 664 37.59 -4.47 -14.54
N ASN A 665 37.89 -5.69 -15.00
CA ASN A 665 36.88 -6.69 -15.34
C ASN A 665 36.53 -7.63 -14.17
N SER A 666 37.26 -7.59 -13.06
CA SER A 666 36.97 -8.38 -11.86
C SER A 666 36.19 -7.52 -10.87
N GLU A 667 34.88 -7.76 -10.71
CA GLU A 667 34.09 -7.10 -9.67
C GLU A 667 34.20 -7.88 -8.34
N ARG A 668 34.46 -7.17 -7.24
CA ARG A 668 34.43 -7.71 -5.86
C ARG A 668 33.09 -7.39 -5.19
N GLU A 669 32.61 -8.32 -4.36
CA GLU A 669 31.60 -8.02 -3.32
C GLU A 669 32.19 -8.23 -1.90
N PRO A 670 32.00 -7.27 -0.97
CA PRO A 670 31.41 -5.94 -1.15
C PRO A 670 32.33 -5.00 -1.95
N LYS A 671 31.74 -4.09 -2.74
CA LYS A 671 32.48 -3.12 -3.57
C LYS A 671 33.28 -2.13 -2.71
N GLN A 672 34.52 -1.86 -3.12
CA GLN A 672 35.43 -0.90 -2.50
C GLN A 672 36.05 0.02 -3.56
N THR A 673 36.24 1.29 -3.24
CA THR A 673 36.57 2.36 -4.19
C THR A 673 37.97 2.94 -4.04
N LEU A 674 38.77 2.50 -3.05
CA LEU A 674 40.08 3.11 -2.75
C LEU A 674 41.11 2.92 -3.87
N VAL A 675 41.26 1.71 -4.41
CA VAL A 675 42.21 1.46 -5.51
C VAL A 675 41.78 2.16 -6.79
N GLU A 676 40.47 2.21 -7.07
CA GLU A 676 39.89 2.98 -8.17
C GLU A 676 40.12 4.50 -7.99
N THR A 677 40.00 5.01 -6.75
CA THR A 677 40.33 6.39 -6.42
C THR A 677 41.79 6.71 -6.72
N LEU A 678 42.72 5.84 -6.32
CA LEU A 678 44.14 6.02 -6.62
C LEU A 678 44.42 5.92 -8.13
N ALA A 679 43.78 4.97 -8.83
CA ALA A 679 43.93 4.79 -10.28
C ALA A 679 43.49 6.02 -11.08
N THR A 680 42.43 6.69 -10.63
CA THR A 680 41.81 7.83 -11.33
C THR A 680 42.38 9.18 -10.90
N SER A 681 42.82 9.31 -9.65
CA SER A 681 43.25 10.59 -9.06
C SER A 681 44.76 10.82 -9.08
N LEU A 682 45.58 9.77 -9.21
CA LEU A 682 47.05 9.89 -9.24
C LEU A 682 47.53 10.18 -10.67
N PRO A 683 48.27 11.28 -10.91
CA PRO A 683 48.72 11.64 -12.26
C PRO A 683 49.83 10.74 -12.80
N TRP A 684 50.40 9.87 -11.97
CA TRP A 684 51.37 8.86 -12.37
C TRP A 684 50.77 7.45 -12.42
N ALA A 685 49.46 7.26 -12.18
CA ALA A 685 48.82 5.98 -12.45
C ALA A 685 49.02 5.60 -13.92
N GLN A 686 49.31 4.31 -14.18
CA GLN A 686 49.58 3.82 -15.52
C GLN A 686 48.51 2.82 -15.94
N GLN A 687 48.30 2.74 -17.24
CA GLN A 687 47.40 1.77 -17.87
C GLN A 687 48.15 1.05 -18.98
N ILE A 688 47.90 -0.25 -19.10
CA ILE A 688 48.34 -1.07 -20.24
C ILE A 688 47.13 -1.77 -20.87
N GLY A 689 47.16 -1.94 -22.18
CA GLY A 689 46.02 -2.45 -22.96
C GLY A 689 44.75 -1.58 -22.92
N THR A 690 43.68 -2.17 -23.42
CA THR A 690 42.34 -1.60 -23.58
C THR A 690 41.54 -1.76 -22.27
N VAL A 691 41.24 -0.63 -21.64
CA VAL A 691 40.38 -0.53 -20.46
C VAL A 691 39.03 0.06 -20.88
N PRO A 692 37.89 -0.50 -20.43
CA PRO A 692 36.58 0.05 -20.72
C PRO A 692 36.44 1.49 -20.22
N ASP A 693 35.85 2.36 -21.05
CA ASP A 693 35.48 3.72 -20.64
C ASP A 693 34.25 3.64 -19.73
N ARG A 694 34.49 3.66 -18.41
CA ARG A 694 33.46 3.62 -17.36
C ARG A 694 33.69 4.79 -16.43
N GLU A 695 32.61 5.53 -16.13
CA GLU A 695 32.67 6.58 -15.12
C GLU A 695 33.03 5.97 -13.75
N PRO A 696 34.05 6.50 -13.05
CA PRO A 696 34.50 5.93 -11.78
C PRO A 696 33.38 5.94 -10.74
N ALA A 697 33.15 4.80 -10.09
CA ALA A 697 32.11 4.68 -9.07
C ALA A 697 32.60 5.11 -7.67
N THR A 698 33.48 6.13 -7.60
CA THR A 698 34.06 6.63 -6.35
C THR A 698 33.14 7.62 -5.64
N GLU A 699 33.29 7.75 -4.32
CA GLU A 699 32.52 8.73 -3.54
C GLU A 699 32.96 10.16 -3.86
N ILE A 700 34.22 10.38 -4.26
CA ILE A 700 34.71 11.65 -4.79
C ILE A 700 33.88 12.10 -6.00
N GLU A 701 33.65 11.22 -7.00
CA GLU A 701 32.90 11.57 -8.20
C GLU A 701 31.40 11.80 -7.89
N GLN A 702 30.83 11.08 -6.93
CA GLN A 702 29.49 11.37 -6.42
C GLN A 702 29.44 12.75 -5.73
N ALA A 703 30.47 13.10 -4.96
CA ALA A 703 30.56 14.36 -4.22
C ALA A 703 30.74 15.59 -5.12
N ARG A 704 31.41 15.43 -6.28
CA ARG A 704 31.53 16.52 -7.27
C ARG A 704 30.20 17.02 -7.82
N ARG A 705 29.16 16.19 -7.76
CA ARG A 705 27.82 16.52 -8.23
C ARG A 705 26.99 17.31 -7.21
N LEU A 706 27.54 17.58 -6.02
CA LEU A 706 26.89 18.37 -4.98
C LEU A 706 26.90 19.87 -5.29
N THR A 707 25.79 20.56 -4.98
CA THR A 707 25.69 22.03 -4.99
C THR A 707 25.96 22.61 -3.60
N ALA A 708 26.37 23.88 -3.50
CA ALA A 708 26.59 24.53 -2.19
C ALA A 708 25.30 24.55 -1.31
N PRO A 709 25.42 24.38 0.02
CA PRO A 709 24.26 24.43 0.92
C PRO A 709 23.64 25.84 1.01
N ASP A 710 22.32 25.92 1.18
CA ASP A 710 21.61 27.18 1.43
C ASP A 710 21.91 27.69 2.85
N THR A 711 22.48 28.89 2.96
CA THR A 711 22.96 29.48 4.23
C THR A 711 21.84 29.76 5.23
N LYS A 712 20.56 29.73 4.82
CA LYS A 712 19.41 29.96 5.70
C LYS A 712 18.83 28.69 6.35
N GLN A 713 19.15 27.50 5.85
CA GLN A 713 18.51 26.23 6.28
C GLN A 713 19.40 25.31 7.14
N GLY A 714 20.65 25.70 7.41
CA GLY A 714 21.63 24.81 8.05
C GLY A 714 22.04 23.66 7.11
N ASP A 715 23.12 22.95 7.44
CA ASP A 715 23.68 21.88 6.61
C ASP A 715 23.57 20.49 7.29
N PRO A 716 22.37 19.88 7.32
CA PRO A 716 22.12 18.62 8.02
C PRO A 716 22.70 17.38 7.32
N THR A 717 23.30 17.53 6.12
CA THR A 717 23.84 16.41 5.31
C THR A 717 25.37 16.38 5.25
N ASN A 718 26.08 17.17 6.07
CA ASN A 718 27.53 17.40 5.97
C ASN A 718 27.96 17.80 4.54
N ARG A 719 27.11 18.56 3.83
CA ARG A 719 27.34 18.93 2.43
C ARG A 719 28.55 19.84 2.30
N GLN A 720 28.75 20.74 3.26
CA GLN A 720 29.91 21.60 3.37
C GLN A 720 31.18 20.77 3.59
N GLU A 721 31.14 19.78 4.48
CA GLU A 721 32.29 18.88 4.69
C GLU A 721 32.62 18.06 3.43
N ALA A 722 31.61 17.56 2.71
CA ALA A 722 31.81 16.87 1.45
C ALA A 722 32.44 17.80 0.39
N LEU A 723 31.97 19.05 0.29
CA LEU A 723 32.54 20.07 -0.59
C LEU A 723 33.97 20.47 -0.17
N ASP A 724 34.26 20.53 1.13
CA ASP A 724 35.59 20.80 1.67
C ASP A 724 36.55 19.63 1.34
N LEU A 725 36.08 18.38 1.44
CA LEU A 725 36.84 17.19 1.06
C LEU A 725 37.07 17.12 -0.46
N VAL A 726 36.10 17.49 -1.29
CA VAL A 726 36.26 17.63 -2.75
C VAL A 726 37.26 18.75 -3.08
N THR A 727 37.23 19.85 -2.34
CA THR A 727 38.21 20.94 -2.48
C THR A 727 39.61 20.44 -2.12
N ARG A 728 39.76 19.74 -0.99
CA ARG A 728 41.02 19.11 -0.55
C ARG A 728 41.52 18.10 -1.57
N HIS A 729 40.65 17.26 -2.14
CA HIS A 729 40.99 16.37 -3.26
C HIS A 729 41.56 17.17 -4.43
N GLY A 730 40.87 18.23 -4.86
CA GLY A 730 41.33 19.10 -5.94
C GLY A 730 42.69 19.74 -5.68
N ASP A 731 42.96 20.16 -4.45
CA ASP A 731 44.27 20.70 -4.04
C ASP A 731 45.38 19.65 -4.09
N ILE A 732 45.11 18.44 -3.59
CA ILE A 732 46.04 17.30 -3.63
C ILE A 732 46.37 16.95 -5.07
N THR A 733 45.36 16.77 -5.93
CA THR A 733 45.56 16.42 -7.34
C THR A 733 46.30 17.53 -8.10
N ARG A 734 46.02 18.82 -7.83
CA ARG A 734 46.78 19.93 -8.42
C ARG A 734 48.25 19.95 -7.99
N GLU A 735 48.51 19.69 -6.71
CA GLU A 735 49.88 19.57 -6.19
C GLU A 735 50.62 18.39 -6.84
N TYR A 736 49.99 17.23 -6.91
CA TYR A 736 50.58 16.04 -7.54
C TYR A 736 50.83 16.24 -9.03
N ASN A 737 49.92 16.90 -9.75
CA ASN A 737 50.14 17.26 -11.16
C ASN A 737 51.33 18.22 -11.33
N ARG A 738 51.49 19.22 -10.46
CA ARG A 738 52.65 20.12 -10.48
C ARG A 738 53.96 19.37 -10.22
N ARG A 739 53.98 18.43 -9.27
CA ARG A 739 55.14 17.58 -8.98
C ARG A 739 55.48 16.63 -10.13
N ALA A 740 54.47 16.01 -10.74
CA ALA A 740 54.67 15.16 -11.90
C ALA A 740 55.21 15.97 -13.09
N ALA A 741 54.69 17.17 -13.33
CA ALA A 741 55.17 18.05 -14.41
C ALA A 741 56.60 18.57 -14.19
N SER A 742 57.00 18.88 -12.95
CA SER A 742 58.36 19.33 -12.64
C SER A 742 59.41 18.23 -12.83
N GLN A 743 59.03 16.97 -12.63
CA GLN A 743 59.87 15.80 -12.90
C GLN A 743 60.05 15.52 -14.40
N HIS A 744 59.17 16.04 -15.27
CA HIS A 744 59.21 15.86 -16.72
C HIS A 744 59.88 17.01 -17.49
N ARG A 745 60.39 18.06 -16.82
CA ARG A 745 61.18 19.11 -17.49
C ARG A 745 62.57 18.57 -17.84
N PRO A 746 63.01 18.60 -19.12
CA PRO A 746 64.41 18.37 -19.46
C PRO A 746 65.25 19.46 -18.79
N GLY A 747 66.27 19.06 -18.03
CA GLY A 747 67.19 20.00 -17.39
C GLY A 747 67.89 20.86 -18.44
N HIS A 748 67.48 22.12 -18.58
CA HIS A 748 68.29 23.13 -19.24
C HIS A 748 69.35 23.63 -18.25
N SER A 749 70.61 23.26 -18.52
CA SER A 749 71.82 24.05 -18.26
C SER A 749 72.13 24.40 -16.78
N LEU A 750 72.91 23.54 -16.13
CA LEU A 750 73.81 23.90 -15.02
C LEU A 750 75.27 24.09 -15.50
N ASP A 751 75.47 24.60 -16.72
CA ASP A 751 76.80 24.78 -17.31
C ASP A 751 77.08 26.23 -17.78
N ARG A 752 76.45 27.22 -17.13
CA ARG A 752 76.62 28.64 -17.47
C ARG A 752 77.08 29.58 -16.35
N ASP A 753 77.66 29.03 -15.28
CA ASP A 753 78.22 29.83 -14.17
C ASP A 753 79.74 29.72 -13.99
N LYS A 754 80.47 29.17 -14.97
CA LYS A 754 81.95 29.20 -14.97
C LYS A 754 82.61 30.20 -15.93
N ASP A 755 81.85 30.84 -16.82
CA ASP A 755 82.41 31.76 -17.84
C ASP A 755 82.05 33.25 -17.62
N ARG A 756 81.58 33.63 -16.43
CA ARG A 756 81.24 35.03 -16.10
C ARG A 756 82.10 35.70 -15.03
N SER A 757 83.18 35.07 -14.59
CA SER A 757 84.16 35.67 -13.65
C SER A 757 85.50 36.07 -14.28
N GLN A 758 85.63 36.03 -15.61
CA GLN A 758 86.81 36.55 -16.33
C GLN A 758 86.44 37.35 -17.59
N ALA A 759 85.77 38.48 -17.44
CA ALA A 759 85.91 39.60 -18.38
C ALA A 759 85.21 40.85 -17.84
N ARG A 760 85.95 41.97 -17.84
CA ARG A 760 85.54 43.36 -17.63
C ARG A 760 85.65 43.92 -16.20
N SER A 761 86.90 43.96 -15.74
CA SER A 761 87.52 45.23 -15.36
C SER A 761 87.67 46.13 -16.61
N SER A 762 87.45 47.44 -16.44
CA SER A 762 87.32 48.50 -17.47
C SER A 762 85.93 48.56 -18.11
N GLY A 763 85.13 49.62 -18.05
CA GLY A 763 85.41 51.04 -17.83
C GLY A 763 84.69 51.84 -18.93
N TYR A 764 83.96 52.88 -18.51
CA TYR A 764 83.40 54.01 -19.29
C TYR A 764 82.03 53.92 -19.99
N GLU A 765 81.15 54.76 -19.44
CA GLU A 765 80.28 55.79 -20.05
C GLU A 765 79.21 55.46 -21.11
N LEU A 766 78.02 56.03 -20.77
CA LEU A 766 76.78 56.30 -21.49
C LEU A 766 75.78 55.14 -21.66
#